data_AF-A0A8B9SA86-F1
#
_entry.id   AF-A0A8B9SA86-F1
#
_cell.length_a   1.000
_cell.length_b   1.000
_cell.length_c   1.000
_cell.angle_alpha   90.00
_cell.angle_beta   90.00
_cell.angle_gamma   90.00
#
_symmetry.space_group_name_H-M   'P 1'
#
loop_
_entity.id
_entity.type
_entity.pdbx_description
1 polymer ?
#
loop_
_entity_poly.entity_id
_entity_poly.type
_entity_poly.pdbx_seq_one_letter_code
_entity_poly.pdbx_strand_id
1 'polypeptide(L)'
;MYWDPNTECQWVSIKGTSCLAYQHKLKLALIGQSIFGQEVYNKLRQEGHKVVGVFTVPDKNGQADPLALAAEKDGTPVFKFPRWRAKGKPIQEVVAAYKSVGAELNVLPFCTQFIPMDVIDCPKHGSIIYHPSILPRHRGASAINWTLIQGDKKAGFTIFWADDGLDTGPILLQRECDVGQNDTVDDLYNRFLFPEGIKAMVEAVHLIADGKAPRIPQPKEGATYEGIQKKENAEISWDQPAAALHNWIRGHDKVPGAWAKIDDQVVTFYGSSLLDASVPAGQELAIKGASRPGLVTKNGLVIFGNDGKMVLVRNLQFEDGKMIPASKYFSADETAALELTEEEKKMAEDIRAIWKGILSNVAVIEDSTDFFRSGASSMHVVRMLEEIKQKYSGLQLQNEDVYMATKFADFIQMAVRKLRGEDKEEELVIDYVSKNMNNMTVKMPYQCFINGQFINADDGKTYDTINPTDGSVIASVSSASLVDVDKAVAAAKEAFENGEWGRMNARERGRLMYRLADLMEEHQEELATIESIDSGAVYTLALKTHVGMSVQTFRYFAGWCDKIQGATIPINQARPNHNLTFTKKEPIGVCAIVIPWNYPLMMLAWKSAACLAAGNTLVLKPAQVTPLTSLKFAELSAKAGFPKGVINILPGSGGLVGQHLSEHPDVRKVGFTGSTPTGKKIMKSAASNLKKVSLELGGKSPLIIFNDCELDRAVKMGMGAVYFNKGENCIAAGRLFVEESIHDEFVRKVVEEIKKMKIGDPLDRSTDHGPQNHKAHLEKLLQYCETGVKEGATLVYGGRQVNRPGFFMEPTVFTDVEDHMYIAQEESFGPVMVISKFKNGDIDGVLRRANSTEYGLASGVFTRDISKALYISEKLEAGTVFINTYNKTDVAAPFGGFKQSGFGKDLGEEALHEYLRTKAITVEY
;
A
#
# COMPACT_ATOMS: atom_id res chain seq x y z
N MET A 1 -0.42 68.80 -8.53
CA MET A 1 0.80 69.19 -7.79
C MET A 1 1.95 68.41 -8.42
N TYR A 2 2.93 69.10 -8.98
CA TYR A 2 4.01 68.59 -9.83
C TYR A 2 4.95 67.60 -9.12
N TRP A 3 5.35 66.48 -9.77
CA TRP A 3 6.72 66.26 -10.27
C TRP A 3 6.91 64.89 -10.97
N ASP A 4 7.75 64.95 -12.01
CA ASP A 4 8.23 63.94 -12.97
C ASP A 4 9.55 63.27 -12.45
N PRO A 5 10.13 62.25 -13.13
CA PRO A 5 10.98 61.19 -12.61
C PRO A 5 12.48 61.47 -12.79
N ASN A 6 13.29 60.85 -11.93
CA ASN A 6 14.51 60.10 -12.29
C ASN A 6 15.30 59.76 -11.02
N THR A 7 15.17 58.50 -10.56
CA THR A 7 16.33 57.73 -10.11
C THR A 7 16.02 56.27 -10.34
N GLU A 8 16.59 55.72 -11.40
CA GLU A 8 16.66 54.29 -11.64
C GLU A 8 17.37 53.61 -10.46
N CYS A 9 16.80 52.52 -9.96
CA CYS A 9 17.57 51.43 -9.37
C CYS A 9 17.02 50.12 -9.92
N GLN A 10 17.91 49.40 -10.60
CA GLN A 10 17.66 48.26 -11.46
C GLN A 10 16.96 47.10 -10.73
N TRP A 11 15.95 46.55 -11.38
CA TRP A 11 15.40 45.23 -11.06
C TRP A 11 16.33 44.16 -11.60
N VAL A 12 17.02 43.42 -10.72
CA VAL A 12 17.63 42.13 -11.08
C VAL A 12 16.69 41.01 -10.66
N SER A 13 16.22 40.29 -11.68
CA SER A 13 15.57 38.99 -11.59
C SER A 13 16.48 37.96 -10.93
N ILE A 14 15.99 37.22 -9.93
CA ILE A 14 16.63 35.98 -9.48
C ILE A 14 15.76 34.80 -9.92
N LYS A 15 16.03 34.32 -11.14
CA LYS A 15 15.74 32.95 -11.58
C LYS A 15 16.88 32.05 -11.11
N GLY A 16 16.53 30.92 -10.50
CA GLY A 16 17.41 29.77 -10.28
C GLY A 16 18.51 29.99 -9.25
N THR A 17 18.32 29.52 -8.02
CA THR A 17 19.42 29.39 -7.06
C THR A 17 20.26 28.17 -7.39
N SER A 18 21.19 28.36 -8.32
CA SER A 18 22.53 27.80 -8.18
C SER A 18 23.08 28.13 -6.80
N CYS A 19 23.82 27.19 -6.20
CA CYS A 19 24.68 27.33 -5.02
C CYS A 19 25.09 28.80 -4.73
N LEU A 20 24.38 29.49 -3.83
CA LEU A 20 24.79 30.78 -3.31
C LEU A 20 25.93 30.53 -2.33
N ALA A 21 27.16 30.76 -2.79
CA ALA A 21 28.33 30.78 -1.91
C ALA A 21 28.20 31.95 -0.91
N TYR A 22 27.85 31.65 0.34
CA TYR A 22 27.74 32.63 1.43
C TYR A 22 29.09 33.33 1.68
N GLN A 23 29.08 34.68 1.75
CA GLN A 23 30.27 35.55 1.66
C GLN A 23 31.15 35.60 2.94
N HIS A 24 30.62 35.31 4.14
CA HIS A 24 31.37 35.43 5.39
C HIS A 24 31.62 34.07 6.06
N LYS A 25 32.86 33.59 5.99
CA LYS A 25 33.29 32.34 6.65
C LYS A 25 33.88 32.65 8.03
N LEU A 26 33.44 31.89 9.04
CA LEU A 26 33.89 32.02 10.43
C LEU A 26 34.84 30.89 10.83
N LYS A 27 35.71 31.17 11.81
CA LYS A 27 36.44 30.14 12.58
C LYS A 27 35.58 29.65 13.74
N LEU A 28 35.22 28.38 13.76
CA LEU A 28 34.27 27.80 14.71
C LEU A 28 34.97 26.85 15.69
N ALA A 29 34.63 26.93 16.98
CA ALA A 29 34.89 25.84 17.92
C ALA A 29 33.60 25.08 18.17
N LEU A 30 33.60 23.77 17.94
CA LEU A 30 32.46 22.91 18.23
C LEU A 30 32.64 22.25 19.58
N ILE A 31 31.70 22.46 20.50
CA ILE A 31 31.71 21.89 21.84
C ILE A 31 30.48 21.00 21.99
N GLY A 32 30.66 19.69 21.85
CA GLY A 32 29.55 18.76 21.82
C GLY A 32 29.98 17.31 21.66
N GLN A 33 29.04 16.44 21.35
CA GLN A 33 29.28 14.99 21.17
C GLN A 33 28.16 14.40 20.29
N SER A 34 28.16 13.08 20.09
CA SER A 34 27.18 12.30 19.33
C SER A 34 27.14 12.55 17.82
N ILE A 35 26.36 11.74 17.11
CA ILE A 35 26.12 11.86 15.66
C ILE A 35 25.50 13.23 15.33
N PHE A 36 24.68 13.81 16.21
CA PHE A 36 24.12 15.15 15.98
C PHE A 36 25.21 16.22 15.88
N GLY A 37 26.22 16.16 16.76
CA GLY A 37 27.37 17.05 16.69
C GLY A 37 28.20 16.82 15.42
N GLN A 38 28.39 15.56 15.02
CA GLN A 38 29.09 15.19 13.79
C GLN A 38 28.41 15.75 12.53
N GLU A 39 27.10 15.64 12.42
CA GLU A 39 26.36 16.14 11.25
C GLU A 39 26.39 17.68 11.17
N VAL A 40 26.28 18.36 12.31
CA VAL A 40 26.47 19.83 12.38
C VAL A 40 27.90 20.20 11.95
N TYR A 41 28.92 19.48 12.42
CA TYR A 41 30.32 19.67 11.99
C TYR A 41 30.50 19.52 10.48
N ASN A 42 30.00 18.41 9.93
CA ASN A 42 30.10 18.09 8.51
C ASN A 42 29.44 19.18 7.67
N LYS A 43 28.21 19.58 8.04
CA LYS A 43 27.43 20.55 7.26
C LYS A 43 28.05 21.94 7.31
N LEU A 44 28.49 22.41 8.48
CA LEU A 44 29.18 23.72 8.61
C LEU A 44 30.45 23.79 7.74
N ARG A 45 31.20 22.69 7.63
CA ARG A 45 32.39 22.63 6.77
C ARG A 45 32.05 22.55 5.29
N GLN A 46 31.00 21.82 4.91
CA GLN A 46 30.48 21.82 3.54
C GLN A 46 30.05 23.23 3.10
N GLU A 47 29.46 24.01 4.01
CA GLU A 47 29.12 25.43 3.79
C GLU A 47 30.35 26.35 3.84
N GLY A 48 31.57 25.82 4.01
CA GLY A 48 32.84 26.54 3.91
C GLY A 48 33.32 27.25 5.19
N HIS A 49 32.69 27.03 6.35
CA HIS A 49 33.22 27.49 7.62
C HIS A 49 34.46 26.68 8.03
N LYS A 50 35.40 27.31 8.75
CA LYS A 50 36.59 26.62 9.25
C LYS A 50 36.39 26.22 10.71
N VAL A 51 36.25 24.92 10.98
CA VAL A 51 36.27 24.43 12.37
C VAL A 51 37.73 24.40 12.84
N VAL A 52 38.05 25.15 13.90
CA VAL A 52 39.42 25.31 14.43
C VAL A 52 39.72 24.45 15.65
N GLY A 53 38.68 23.91 16.28
CA GLY A 53 38.80 22.96 17.38
C GLY A 53 37.48 22.26 17.67
N VAL A 54 37.57 20.99 18.05
CA VAL A 54 36.43 20.17 18.47
C VAL A 54 36.67 19.70 19.90
N PHE A 55 35.73 19.96 20.79
CA PHE A 55 35.81 19.63 22.20
C PHE A 55 34.71 18.64 22.56
N THR A 56 35.09 17.39 22.83
CA THR A 56 34.17 16.32 23.19
C THR A 56 34.43 15.81 24.60
N VAL A 57 33.53 14.97 25.11
CA VAL A 57 33.80 14.16 26.31
C VAL A 57 34.93 13.14 26.03
N PRO A 58 35.59 12.61 27.08
CA PRO A 58 36.48 11.46 26.94
C PRO A 58 35.77 10.25 26.35
N ASP A 59 36.56 9.40 25.69
CA ASP A 59 36.09 8.17 25.07
C ASP A 59 35.40 7.27 26.11
N LYS A 60 34.21 6.79 25.76
CA LYS A 60 33.46 5.85 26.60
C LYS A 60 33.73 4.44 26.10
N ASN A 61 34.10 3.54 27.00
CA ASN A 61 34.37 2.12 26.68
C ASN A 61 35.39 1.93 25.54
N GLY A 62 36.39 2.81 25.43
CA GLY A 62 37.40 2.77 24.37
C GLY A 62 36.91 3.18 22.98
N GLN A 63 35.67 3.68 22.85
CA GLN A 63 35.12 4.20 21.60
C GLN A 63 35.19 5.72 21.58
N ALA A 64 35.81 6.26 20.52
CA ALA A 64 35.82 7.68 20.26
C ALA A 64 34.44 8.18 19.84
N ASP A 65 34.09 9.38 20.28
CA ASP A 65 32.83 10.02 19.90
C ASP A 65 32.76 10.26 18.37
N PRO A 66 31.59 10.09 17.72
CA PRO A 66 31.46 10.26 16.27
C PRO A 66 31.91 11.65 15.76
N LEU A 67 31.70 12.71 16.55
CA LEU A 67 32.18 14.05 16.21
C LEU A 67 33.72 14.13 16.30
N ALA A 68 34.32 13.51 17.32
CA ALA A 68 35.78 13.43 17.44
C ALA A 68 36.41 12.68 16.26
N LEU A 69 35.84 11.54 15.88
CA LEU A 69 36.33 10.74 14.74
C LEU A 69 36.26 11.51 13.41
N ALA A 70 35.16 12.23 13.16
CA ALA A 70 35.03 13.05 11.97
C ALA A 70 36.07 14.19 11.95
N ALA A 71 36.26 14.85 13.09
CA ALA A 71 37.22 15.95 13.21
C ALA A 71 38.68 15.49 13.04
N GLU A 72 39.07 14.36 13.65
CA GLU A 72 40.40 13.76 13.53
C GLU A 72 40.69 13.36 12.09
N LYS A 73 39.73 12.72 11.40
CA LYS A 73 39.84 12.32 9.98
C LYS A 73 40.17 13.50 9.07
N ASP A 74 39.68 14.68 9.43
CA ASP A 74 39.83 15.91 8.67
C ASP A 74 40.98 16.81 9.16
N GLY A 75 41.79 16.33 10.10
CA GLY A 75 42.93 17.06 10.67
C GLY A 75 42.54 18.25 11.54
N THR A 76 41.28 18.31 12.02
CA THR A 76 40.84 19.34 12.97
C THR A 76 41.30 18.94 14.39
N PRO A 77 41.93 19.83 15.17
CA PRO A 77 42.34 19.51 16.54
C PRO A 77 41.16 19.08 17.41
N VAL A 78 41.30 17.92 18.07
CA VAL A 78 40.30 17.37 18.99
C VAL A 78 40.83 17.40 20.43
N PHE A 79 39.99 17.88 21.34
CA PHE A 79 40.30 17.97 22.77
C PHE A 79 39.25 17.21 23.58
N LYS A 80 39.70 16.26 24.40
CA LYS A 80 38.82 15.36 25.17
C LYS A 80 38.96 15.61 26.67
N PHE A 81 38.33 16.68 27.16
CA PHE A 81 38.41 17.05 28.57
C PHE A 81 37.28 16.42 29.39
N PRO A 82 37.58 15.76 30.54
CA PRO A 82 36.55 15.16 31.38
C PRO A 82 35.65 16.20 32.07
N ARG A 83 36.15 17.42 32.24
CA ARG A 83 35.43 18.55 32.86
C ARG A 83 36.10 19.88 32.49
N TRP A 84 35.30 20.94 32.37
CA TRP A 84 35.80 22.32 32.17
C TRP A 84 36.05 23.08 33.48
N ARG A 85 35.40 22.65 34.56
CA ARG A 85 35.46 23.27 35.89
C ARG A 85 35.83 22.23 36.96
N ALA A 86 36.53 22.66 38.00
CA ALA A 86 36.76 21.90 39.22
C ALA A 86 36.28 22.72 40.42
N LYS A 87 35.37 22.17 41.23
CA LYS A 87 34.74 22.87 42.37
C LYS A 87 34.16 24.24 41.98
N GLY A 88 33.47 24.30 40.83
CA GLY A 88 32.85 25.53 40.30
C GLY A 88 33.79 26.52 39.62
N LYS A 89 35.12 26.37 39.75
CA LYS A 89 36.12 27.26 39.13
C LYS A 89 36.63 26.71 37.79
N PRO A 90 36.89 27.55 36.77
CA PRO A 90 37.49 27.12 35.51
C PRO A 90 38.86 26.47 35.70
N ILE A 91 39.13 25.38 34.97
CA ILE A 91 40.46 24.75 34.93
C ILE A 91 41.33 25.53 33.95
N GLN A 92 42.36 26.22 34.46
CA GLN A 92 43.16 27.16 33.67
C GLN A 92 43.83 26.53 32.44
N GLU A 93 44.32 25.29 32.57
CA GLU A 93 44.93 24.53 31.48
C GLU A 93 43.93 24.23 30.35
N VAL A 94 42.69 23.87 30.70
CA VAL A 94 41.61 23.60 29.74
C VAL A 94 41.20 24.88 29.00
N VAL A 95 41.08 25.99 29.74
CA VAL A 95 40.77 27.30 29.16
C VAL A 95 41.90 27.79 28.25
N ALA A 96 43.16 27.58 28.63
CA ALA A 96 44.32 27.93 27.81
C ALA A 96 44.37 27.10 26.51
N ALA A 97 44.12 25.78 26.59
CA ALA A 97 44.03 24.91 25.42
C ALA A 97 42.91 25.35 24.47
N TYR A 98 41.74 25.71 25.02
CA TYR A 98 40.65 26.28 24.23
C TYR A 98 41.05 27.61 23.56
N LYS A 99 41.62 28.57 24.31
CA LYS A 99 42.02 29.88 23.75
C LYS A 99 43.04 29.74 22.63
N SER A 100 43.87 28.70 22.64
CA SER A 100 44.88 28.45 21.60
C SER A 100 44.28 28.20 20.20
N VAL A 101 43.02 27.76 20.08
CA VAL A 101 42.41 27.47 18.77
C VAL A 101 41.91 28.73 18.04
N GLY A 102 41.75 29.86 18.74
CA GLY A 102 41.38 31.14 18.13
C GLY A 102 40.01 31.14 17.43
N ALA A 103 38.98 30.61 18.09
CA ALA A 103 37.61 30.59 17.57
C ALA A 103 36.95 31.98 17.56
N GLU A 104 36.14 32.24 16.55
CA GLU A 104 35.34 33.45 16.38
C GLU A 104 33.89 33.28 16.87
N LEU A 105 33.40 32.03 16.91
CA LEU A 105 32.10 31.62 17.45
C LEU A 105 32.22 30.21 18.05
N ASN A 106 31.62 29.97 19.21
CA ASN A 106 31.41 28.61 19.71
C ASN A 106 30.03 28.09 19.28
N VAL A 107 29.99 26.82 18.85
CA VAL A 107 28.78 26.12 18.43
C VAL A 107 28.61 24.89 19.32
N LEU A 108 27.56 24.87 20.14
CA LEU A 108 27.29 23.82 21.13
C LEU A 108 26.07 22.98 20.69
N PRO A 109 26.21 22.06 19.71
CA PRO A 109 25.08 21.32 19.15
C PRO A 109 24.53 20.26 20.13
N PHE A 110 25.37 19.69 21.00
CA PHE A 110 24.95 18.71 22.00
C PHE A 110 25.94 18.70 23.17
N CYS A 111 25.87 19.73 24.02
CA CYS A 111 26.78 19.93 25.14
C CYS A 111 26.19 19.35 26.44
N THR A 112 26.95 18.48 27.12
CA THR A 112 26.54 17.86 28.39
C THR A 112 27.34 18.35 29.60
N GLN A 113 28.21 19.34 29.41
CA GLN A 113 29.05 19.90 30.46
C GLN A 113 28.76 21.39 30.65
N PHE A 114 28.91 21.88 31.88
CA PHE A 114 28.86 23.31 32.17
C PHE A 114 30.14 24.00 31.71
N ILE A 115 30.01 24.89 30.74
CA ILE A 115 31.12 25.63 30.16
C ILE A 115 31.38 26.91 30.99
N PRO A 116 32.63 27.25 31.34
CA PRO A 116 32.96 28.49 32.03
C PRO A 116 32.69 29.73 31.17
N MET A 117 32.28 30.83 31.80
CA MET A 117 32.09 32.11 31.10
C MET A 117 33.35 32.60 30.39
N ASP A 118 34.54 32.27 30.92
CA ASP A 118 35.83 32.49 30.27
C ASP A 118 35.99 31.82 28.89
N VAL A 119 35.13 30.85 28.57
CA VAL A 119 35.07 30.15 27.28
C VAL A 119 33.84 30.61 26.49
N ILE A 120 32.68 30.76 27.15
CA ILE A 120 31.43 31.22 26.52
C ILE A 120 31.58 32.63 25.91
N ASP A 121 32.21 33.54 26.64
CA ASP A 121 32.37 34.95 26.22
C ASP A 121 33.64 35.21 25.42
N CYS A 122 34.51 34.21 25.27
CA CYS A 122 35.82 34.39 24.64
C CYS A 122 35.76 34.72 23.13
N PRO A 123 34.92 34.08 22.30
CA PRO A 123 34.84 34.41 20.88
C PRO A 123 34.16 35.77 20.67
N LYS A 124 34.64 36.56 19.69
CA LYS A 124 34.06 37.87 19.36
C LYS A 124 32.56 37.83 19.02
N HIS A 125 32.06 36.73 18.48
CA HIS A 125 30.64 36.57 18.17
C HIS A 125 29.86 35.84 19.27
N GLY A 126 30.51 35.42 20.37
CA GLY A 126 29.88 34.71 21.48
C GLY A 126 29.76 33.21 21.28
N SER A 127 28.77 32.60 21.95
CA SER A 127 28.51 31.16 21.92
C SER A 127 27.01 30.88 21.73
N ILE A 128 26.68 29.87 20.94
CA ILE A 128 25.30 29.38 20.77
C ILE A 128 25.16 27.93 21.16
N ILE A 129 24.01 27.56 21.68
CA ILE A 129 23.72 26.22 22.19
C ILE A 129 22.33 25.75 21.77
N TYR A 130 22.22 24.46 21.46
CA TYR A 130 20.98 23.77 21.14
C TYR A 130 20.36 23.14 22.39
N HIS A 131 19.05 23.31 22.57
CA HIS A 131 18.27 22.64 23.60
C HIS A 131 17.00 22.03 23.02
N PRO A 132 16.69 20.74 23.29
CA PRO A 132 15.58 20.02 22.69
C PRO A 132 14.24 20.29 23.40
N SER A 133 13.95 21.57 23.67
CA SER A 133 12.62 22.04 24.06
C SER A 133 12.30 23.40 23.46
N ILE A 134 11.02 23.73 23.47
CA ILE A 134 10.50 25.08 23.23
C ILE A 134 10.66 25.86 24.54
N LEU A 135 11.83 26.47 24.73
CA LEU A 135 12.12 27.25 25.94
C LEU A 135 11.15 28.45 26.05
N PRO A 136 10.68 28.77 27.27
CA PRO A 136 11.27 28.38 28.56
C PRO A 136 10.73 27.08 29.19
N ARG A 137 9.85 26.33 28.52
CA ARG A 137 9.24 25.11 29.07
C ARG A 137 10.20 23.92 28.99
N HIS A 138 10.06 22.98 29.92
CA HIS A 138 10.84 21.74 29.99
C HIS A 138 12.35 21.95 30.00
N ARG A 139 12.85 22.69 30.99
CA ARG A 139 14.28 22.95 31.17
C ARG A 139 15.02 21.71 31.67
N GLY A 140 16.28 21.56 31.28
CA GLY A 140 17.17 20.49 31.71
C GLY A 140 17.21 19.24 30.83
N ALA A 141 17.90 18.20 31.33
CA ALA A 141 18.42 17.08 30.54
C ALA A 141 17.39 16.09 29.98
N SER A 142 16.13 16.15 30.41
CA SER A 142 15.04 15.24 29.97
C SER A 142 13.87 15.99 29.34
N ALA A 143 14.16 17.14 28.74
CA ALA A 143 13.20 18.01 28.08
C ALA A 143 12.21 17.31 27.14
N ILE A 144 12.70 16.40 26.30
CA ILE A 144 11.87 15.65 25.33
C ILE A 144 10.91 14.71 26.07
N ASN A 145 11.41 13.98 27.08
CA ASN A 145 10.59 13.10 27.92
C ASN A 145 9.45 13.90 28.56
N TRP A 146 9.77 15.06 29.15
CA TRP A 146 8.78 15.88 29.84
C TRP A 146 7.71 16.48 28.92
N THR A 147 8.10 16.81 27.69
CA THR A 147 7.15 17.22 26.64
C THR A 147 6.08 16.13 26.42
N LEU A 148 6.49 14.86 26.37
CA LEU A 148 5.58 13.74 26.18
C LEU A 148 4.80 13.38 27.46
N ILE A 149 5.48 13.36 28.61
CA ILE A 149 4.90 13.05 29.93
C ILE A 149 3.78 14.04 30.27
N GLN A 150 3.98 15.33 29.99
CA GLN A 150 2.97 16.38 30.22
C GLN A 150 1.87 16.40 29.15
N GLY A 151 1.99 15.58 28.11
CA GLY A 151 0.99 15.47 27.06
C GLY A 151 0.93 16.67 26.12
N ASP A 152 2.04 17.40 25.99
CA ASP A 152 2.13 18.59 25.16
C ASP A 152 1.78 18.26 23.71
N LYS A 153 1.09 19.19 23.05
CA LYS A 153 0.70 19.05 21.64
C LYS A 153 1.80 19.51 20.68
N LYS A 154 2.78 20.25 21.19
CA LYS A 154 3.91 20.79 20.45
C LYS A 154 5.21 20.35 21.12
N ALA A 155 6.14 19.89 20.31
CA ALA A 155 7.52 19.63 20.70
C ALA A 155 8.43 20.44 19.79
N GLY A 156 9.67 20.65 20.19
CA GLY A 156 10.59 21.45 19.39
C GLY A 156 11.92 21.62 20.05
N PHE A 157 12.70 22.55 19.50
CA PHE A 157 14.00 22.91 20.03
C PHE A 157 14.21 24.41 19.97
N THR A 158 15.17 24.86 20.77
CA THR A 158 15.59 26.25 20.86
C THR A 158 17.10 26.31 20.68
N ILE A 159 17.56 27.20 19.80
CA ILE A 159 18.95 27.63 19.73
C ILE A 159 19.02 29.00 20.37
N PHE A 160 19.86 29.14 21.38
CA PHE A 160 19.97 30.37 22.16
C PHE A 160 21.43 30.74 22.41
N TRP A 161 21.64 31.99 22.78
CA TRP A 161 22.94 32.52 23.17
C TRP A 161 23.32 31.97 24.54
N ALA A 162 24.39 31.17 24.61
CA ALA A 162 24.79 30.53 25.85
C ALA A 162 25.18 31.56 26.92
N ASP A 163 24.82 31.29 28.17
CA ASP A 163 25.21 32.03 29.36
C ASP A 163 25.67 31.04 30.45
N ASP A 164 25.70 31.44 31.73
CA ASP A 164 26.11 30.56 32.84
C ASP A 164 25.07 29.44 33.13
N GLY A 165 23.88 29.52 32.52
CA GLY A 165 22.83 28.50 32.60
C GLY A 165 22.81 27.53 31.42
N LEU A 166 22.13 26.39 31.61
CA LEU A 166 22.00 25.35 30.57
C LEU A 166 20.95 25.65 29.50
N ASP A 167 20.02 26.57 29.79
CA ASP A 167 18.79 26.79 29.03
C ASP A 167 18.15 28.17 29.28
N THR A 168 18.93 29.17 29.71
CA THR A 168 18.42 30.47 30.18
C THR A 168 18.71 31.68 29.30
N GLY A 169 19.67 31.58 28.38
CA GLY A 169 20.13 32.72 27.61
C GLY A 169 19.18 33.16 26.46
N PRO A 170 19.37 34.34 25.86
CA PRO A 170 18.47 34.88 24.84
C PRO A 170 18.27 33.95 23.63
N ILE A 171 17.03 33.79 23.16
CA ILE A 171 16.68 32.96 22.00
C ILE A 171 17.24 33.58 20.71
N LEU A 172 17.82 32.72 19.87
CA LEU A 172 18.28 33.03 18.52
C LEU A 172 17.31 32.43 17.48
N LEU A 173 17.00 31.13 17.60
CA LEU A 173 16.04 30.42 16.76
C LEU A 173 15.22 29.45 17.61
N GLN A 174 13.97 29.23 17.22
CA GLN A 174 13.11 28.21 17.81
C GLN A 174 12.27 27.60 16.69
N ARG A 175 12.12 26.27 16.70
CA ARG A 175 11.30 25.52 15.75
C ARG A 175 10.45 24.52 16.52
N GLU A 176 9.22 24.32 16.05
CA GLU A 176 8.26 23.41 16.66
C GLU A 176 7.67 22.44 15.63
N CYS A 177 7.13 21.33 16.14
CA CYS A 177 6.37 20.34 15.39
C CYS A 177 5.20 19.84 16.25
N ASP A 178 4.21 19.25 15.59
CA ASP A 178 3.11 18.59 16.29
C ASP A 178 3.59 17.26 16.90
N VAL A 179 3.15 17.01 18.14
CA VAL A 179 3.32 15.73 18.84
C VAL A 179 2.15 14.82 18.47
N GLY A 180 2.46 13.75 17.75
CA GLY A 180 1.50 12.70 17.43
C GLY A 180 0.97 12.01 18.69
N GLN A 181 -0.23 11.44 18.59
CA GLN A 181 -0.89 10.78 19.73
C GLN A 181 -0.04 9.67 20.34
N ASN A 182 0.71 8.93 19.52
CA ASN A 182 1.55 7.81 19.94
C ASN A 182 3.04 8.07 19.71
N ASP A 183 3.44 9.33 19.46
CA ASP A 183 4.86 9.65 19.32
C ASP A 183 5.60 9.34 20.64
N THR A 184 6.74 8.67 20.50
CA THR A 184 7.72 8.41 21.56
C THR A 184 8.86 9.44 21.55
N VAL A 185 9.76 9.37 22.55
CA VAL A 185 10.96 10.23 22.60
C VAL A 185 11.79 10.05 21.34
N ASP A 186 11.95 8.79 20.91
CA ASP A 186 12.75 8.42 19.75
C ASP A 186 12.08 8.89 18.44
N ASP A 187 10.75 8.77 18.32
CA ASP A 187 10.01 9.26 17.15
C ASP A 187 10.20 10.77 16.99
N LEU A 188 10.03 11.56 18.05
CA LEU A 188 10.22 13.02 18.01
C LEU A 188 11.66 13.38 17.68
N TYR A 189 12.62 12.65 18.25
CA TYR A 189 14.03 12.90 18.00
C TYR A 189 14.38 12.65 16.53
N ASN A 190 14.06 11.47 16.00
CA ASN A 190 14.45 11.07 14.66
C ASN A 190 13.65 11.78 13.56
N ARG A 191 12.35 12.02 13.78
CA ARG A 191 11.47 12.66 12.78
C ARG A 191 11.73 14.16 12.66
N PHE A 192 12.09 14.84 13.75
CA PHE A 192 12.14 16.31 13.78
C PHE A 192 13.40 16.87 14.43
N LEU A 193 13.65 16.59 15.72
CA LEU A 193 14.70 17.29 16.48
C LEU A 193 16.10 17.07 15.87
N PHE A 194 16.40 15.86 15.40
CA PHE A 194 17.66 15.51 14.77
C PHE A 194 17.83 16.20 13.40
N PRO A 195 17.01 15.91 12.36
CA PRO A 195 17.23 16.47 11.03
C PRO A 195 17.04 17.98 10.97
N GLU A 196 16.07 18.53 11.69
CA GLU A 196 15.77 19.97 11.66
C GLU A 196 16.70 20.76 12.58
N GLY A 197 17.12 20.18 13.71
CA GLY A 197 18.12 20.78 14.59
C GLY A 197 19.46 20.99 13.91
N ILE A 198 19.90 20.05 13.06
CA ILE A 198 21.14 20.20 12.28
C ILE A 198 21.05 21.41 11.35
N LYS A 199 19.95 21.52 10.58
CA LYS A 199 19.72 22.65 9.66
C LYS A 199 19.68 23.97 10.41
N ALA A 200 18.94 24.03 11.52
CA ALA A 200 18.78 25.24 12.31
C ALA A 200 20.09 25.69 12.98
N MET A 201 20.96 24.75 13.40
CA MET A 201 22.29 25.09 13.91
C MET A 201 23.17 25.74 12.85
N VAL A 202 23.11 25.25 11.61
CA VAL A 202 23.81 25.86 10.46
C VAL A 202 23.21 27.23 10.13
N GLU A 203 21.88 27.35 10.11
CA GLU A 203 21.16 28.62 9.93
C GLU A 203 21.56 29.65 10.99
N ALA A 204 21.64 29.25 12.27
CA ALA A 204 22.06 30.11 13.36
C ALA A 204 23.49 30.66 13.15
N VAL A 205 24.43 29.82 12.72
CA VAL A 205 25.80 30.25 12.40
C VAL A 205 25.81 31.25 11.25
N HIS A 206 24.99 31.04 10.22
CA HIS A 206 24.88 31.97 9.09
C HIS A 206 24.30 33.33 9.52
N LEU A 207 23.23 33.33 10.32
CA LEU A 207 22.66 34.56 10.87
C LEU A 207 23.68 35.36 11.67
N ILE A 208 24.57 34.68 12.40
CA ILE A 208 25.66 35.33 13.15
C ILE A 208 26.72 35.88 12.21
N ALA A 209 27.16 35.10 11.22
CA ALA A 209 28.17 35.52 10.25
C ALA A 209 27.73 36.75 9.45
N ASP A 210 26.44 36.85 9.16
CA ASP A 210 25.81 37.98 8.46
C ASP A 210 25.46 39.17 9.37
N GLY A 211 25.68 39.06 10.69
CA GLY A 211 25.33 40.11 11.65
C GLY A 211 23.81 40.30 11.85
N LYS A 212 22.99 39.30 11.51
CA LYS A 212 21.52 39.32 11.55
C LYS A 212 20.92 38.51 12.71
N ALA A 213 21.73 37.81 13.49
CA ALA A 213 21.23 36.94 14.55
C ALA A 213 20.55 37.73 15.69
N PRO A 214 19.27 37.45 16.01
CA PRO A 214 18.55 38.15 17.05
C PRO A 214 18.97 37.68 18.44
N ARG A 215 18.75 38.52 19.47
CA ARG A 215 18.91 38.20 20.90
C ARG A 215 17.59 38.43 21.61
N ILE A 216 16.66 37.49 21.48
CA ILE A 216 15.31 37.62 22.03
C ILE A 216 15.33 37.20 23.50
N PRO A 217 15.02 38.09 24.47
CA PRO A 217 14.97 37.70 25.88
C PRO A 217 13.97 36.56 26.11
N GLN A 218 14.40 35.50 26.80
CA GLN A 218 13.50 34.41 27.17
C GLN A 218 12.46 34.90 28.20
N PRO A 219 11.16 34.56 28.05
CA PRO A 219 10.15 34.86 29.07
C PRO A 219 10.38 34.01 30.32
N LYS A 220 10.03 34.57 31.49
CA LYS A 220 10.01 33.81 32.76
C LYS A 220 8.69 33.08 32.99
N GLU A 221 7.61 33.53 32.35
CA GLU A 221 6.29 32.94 32.43
C GLU A 221 6.27 31.60 31.69
N GLY A 222 5.75 30.54 32.34
CA GLY A 222 5.73 29.17 31.80
C GLY A 222 7.05 28.40 31.90
N ALA A 223 8.09 28.97 32.54
CA ALA A 223 9.34 28.26 32.77
C ALA A 223 9.15 27.12 33.78
N THR A 224 9.51 25.89 33.40
CA THR A 224 9.42 24.71 34.24
C THR A 224 10.78 24.00 34.34
N TYR A 225 11.10 23.49 35.53
CA TYR A 225 12.32 22.74 35.81
C TYR A 225 11.95 21.36 36.32
N GLU A 226 11.95 20.38 35.42
CA GLU A 226 11.61 19.03 35.76
C GLU A 226 12.85 18.15 35.98
N GLY A 227 12.72 17.16 36.86
CA GLY A 227 13.84 16.30 37.23
C GLY A 227 14.32 15.42 36.06
N ILE A 228 15.62 15.09 36.05
CA ILE A 228 16.18 14.14 35.09
C ILE A 228 15.47 12.78 35.19
N GLN A 229 15.05 12.23 34.06
CA GLN A 229 14.44 10.90 33.99
C GLN A 229 15.53 9.84 33.89
N LYS A 230 15.48 8.88 34.82
CA LYS A 230 16.37 7.73 34.93
C LYS A 230 15.54 6.50 35.28
N LYS A 231 16.16 5.31 35.30
CA LYS A 231 15.40 4.09 35.61
C LYS A 231 14.81 4.16 37.02
N GLU A 232 15.53 4.73 37.98
CA GLU A 232 15.13 4.77 39.39
C GLU A 232 13.86 5.59 39.65
N ASN A 233 13.49 6.51 38.76
CA ASN A 233 12.29 7.35 38.88
C ASN A 233 11.28 7.18 37.74
N ALA A 234 11.44 6.14 36.90
CA ALA A 234 10.53 5.80 35.81
C ALA A 234 9.50 4.71 36.19
N GLU A 235 9.30 4.47 37.49
CA GLU A 235 8.25 3.55 37.96
C GLU A 235 6.86 4.09 37.60
N ILE A 236 5.99 3.23 37.07
CA ILE A 236 4.62 3.59 36.72
C ILE A 236 3.83 3.79 38.01
N SER A 237 3.32 5.00 38.19
CA SER A 237 2.31 5.28 39.20
C SER A 237 0.92 4.99 38.62
N TRP A 238 0.25 3.99 39.20
CA TRP A 238 -1.02 3.46 38.68
C TRP A 238 -2.24 4.31 39.01
N ASP A 239 -2.15 5.22 39.98
CA ASP A 239 -3.25 6.13 40.34
C ASP A 239 -3.28 7.36 39.40
N GLN A 240 -3.47 7.08 38.11
CA GLN A 240 -3.48 8.09 37.06
C GLN A 240 -4.52 7.76 35.98
N PRO A 241 -5.08 8.76 35.27
CA PRO A 241 -5.94 8.54 34.12
C PRO A 241 -5.19 7.82 32.98
N ALA A 242 -5.91 7.10 32.11
CA ALA A 242 -5.30 6.34 31.01
C ALA A 242 -4.41 7.21 30.10
N ALA A 243 -4.81 8.46 29.86
CA ALA A 243 -4.00 9.41 29.08
C ALA A 243 -2.65 9.73 29.74
N ALA A 244 -2.60 9.85 31.07
CA ALA A 244 -1.38 10.09 31.80
C ALA A 244 -0.48 8.85 31.84
N LEU A 245 -1.06 7.65 32.01
CA LEU A 245 -0.32 6.38 31.90
C LEU A 245 0.32 6.21 30.52
N HIS A 246 -0.45 6.47 29.45
CA HIS A 246 0.06 6.45 28.07
C HIS A 246 1.19 7.46 27.85
N ASN A 247 1.02 8.69 28.31
CA ASN A 247 2.05 9.72 28.23
C ASN A 247 3.31 9.37 29.03
N TRP A 248 3.15 8.75 30.19
CA TRP A 248 4.25 8.27 31.01
C TRP A 248 5.03 7.19 30.29
N ILE A 249 4.36 6.19 29.71
CA ILE A 249 5.01 5.09 29.00
C ILE A 249 5.75 5.62 27.76
N ARG A 250 5.07 6.34 26.86
CA ARG A 250 5.70 6.87 25.63
C ARG A 250 6.79 7.91 25.90
N GLY A 251 6.67 8.65 26.99
CA GLY A 251 7.66 9.62 27.44
C GLY A 251 8.93 8.98 28.00
N HIS A 252 8.91 7.69 28.30
CA HIS A 252 10.08 6.91 28.72
C HIS A 252 10.51 5.88 27.65
N ASP A 253 9.86 5.86 26.48
CA ASP A 253 10.14 4.91 25.39
C ASP A 253 11.28 5.43 24.48
N LYS A 254 12.45 4.78 24.34
CA LYS A 254 12.90 3.52 24.98
C LYS A 254 13.68 3.69 26.29
N VAL A 255 14.25 4.87 26.53
CA VAL A 255 15.18 5.15 27.63
C VAL A 255 14.61 6.27 28.52
N PRO A 256 14.52 6.05 29.85
CA PRO A 256 14.98 4.88 30.60
C PRO A 256 14.02 3.67 30.60
N GLY A 257 12.82 3.80 30.03
CA GLY A 257 11.78 2.78 29.99
C GLY A 257 10.90 2.76 31.24
N ALA A 258 9.61 3.05 31.08
CA ALA A 258 8.62 3.03 32.16
C ALA A 258 8.40 1.60 32.66
N TRP A 259 8.44 1.37 33.97
CA TRP A 259 8.44 0.01 34.52
C TRP A 259 7.50 -0.16 35.70
N ALA A 260 7.09 -1.39 35.95
CA ALA A 260 6.35 -1.81 37.15
C ALA A 260 6.74 -3.25 37.51
N LYS A 261 6.27 -3.75 38.66
CA LYS A 261 6.50 -5.14 39.06
C LYS A 261 5.36 -6.04 38.65
N ILE A 262 5.69 -7.15 37.97
CA ILE A 262 4.78 -8.26 37.66
C ILE A 262 5.45 -9.52 38.19
N ASP A 263 4.74 -10.30 39.02
CA ASP A 263 5.29 -11.48 39.71
C ASP A 263 6.64 -11.20 40.43
N ASP A 264 6.71 -10.05 41.10
CA ASP A 264 7.89 -9.49 41.78
C ASP A 264 9.12 -9.19 40.90
N GLN A 265 9.04 -9.38 39.58
CA GLN A 265 10.06 -8.99 38.61
C GLN A 265 9.81 -7.58 38.05
N VAL A 266 10.89 -6.83 37.80
CA VAL A 266 10.81 -5.52 37.15
C VAL A 266 10.57 -5.71 35.65
N VAL A 267 9.43 -5.23 35.16
CA VAL A 267 9.02 -5.33 33.76
C VAL A 267 8.82 -3.91 33.21
N THR A 268 9.40 -3.66 32.04
CA THR A 268 9.37 -2.37 31.35
C THR A 268 8.36 -2.41 30.21
N PHE A 269 7.56 -1.35 30.06
CA PHE A 269 6.41 -1.26 29.16
C PHE A 269 6.76 -0.37 27.97
N TYR A 270 6.41 -0.81 26.76
CA TYR A 270 6.75 -0.12 25.51
C TYR A 270 5.60 -0.12 24.49
N GLY A 271 5.60 0.88 23.61
CA GLY A 271 4.64 1.01 22.52
C GLY A 271 3.20 1.17 23.01
N SER A 272 2.96 2.14 23.89
CA SER A 272 1.62 2.41 24.42
C SER A 272 0.72 3.10 23.40
N SER A 273 -0.59 2.85 23.47
CA SER A 273 -1.61 3.60 22.73
C SER A 273 -2.94 3.60 23.49
N LEU A 274 -3.69 4.70 23.41
CA LEU A 274 -5.05 4.77 23.99
C LEU A 274 -6.02 3.89 23.21
N LEU A 275 -6.93 3.23 23.93
CA LEU A 275 -7.99 2.39 23.37
C LEU A 275 -9.37 3.00 23.64
N ASP A 276 -10.13 3.26 22.58
CA ASP A 276 -11.52 3.78 22.65
C ASP A 276 -12.58 2.66 22.43
N ALA A 277 -12.15 1.40 22.33
CA ALA A 277 -13.03 0.24 22.09
C ALA A 277 -13.65 -0.32 23.39
N SER A 278 -14.59 -1.27 23.28
CA SER A 278 -15.03 -2.08 24.43
C SER A 278 -13.88 -2.95 24.97
N VAL A 279 -13.94 -3.31 26.25
CA VAL A 279 -12.90 -4.12 26.92
C VAL A 279 -12.69 -5.42 26.14
N PRO A 280 -11.51 -5.65 25.53
CA PRO A 280 -11.26 -6.85 24.75
C PRO A 280 -11.17 -8.09 25.64
N ALA A 281 -11.58 -9.25 25.12
CA ALA A 281 -11.35 -10.52 25.78
C ALA A 281 -9.83 -10.79 25.89
N GLY A 282 -9.37 -11.17 27.08
CA GLY A 282 -7.97 -11.44 27.37
C GLY A 282 -7.80 -12.15 28.71
N GLN A 283 -6.61 -12.69 28.95
CA GLN A 283 -6.24 -13.35 30.19
C GLN A 283 -5.78 -12.31 31.22
N GLU A 284 -6.26 -12.39 32.45
CA GLU A 284 -5.91 -11.46 33.51
C GLU A 284 -4.45 -11.59 33.94
N LEU A 285 -3.76 -10.46 34.05
CA LEU A 285 -2.39 -10.34 34.53
C LEU A 285 -2.34 -9.39 35.73
N ALA A 286 -1.96 -9.92 36.90
CA ALA A 286 -1.80 -9.12 38.10
C ALA A 286 -0.56 -8.23 38.00
N ILE A 287 -0.74 -6.92 38.11
CA ILE A 287 0.37 -5.95 38.08
C ILE A 287 0.42 -5.23 39.43
N LYS A 288 1.58 -5.24 40.09
CA LYS A 288 1.74 -4.69 41.44
C LYS A 288 1.44 -3.20 41.44
N GLY A 289 0.48 -2.79 42.27
CA GLY A 289 0.04 -1.41 42.41
C GLY A 289 -1.10 -0.99 41.48
N ALA A 290 -1.44 -1.78 40.46
CA ALA A 290 -2.60 -1.50 39.60
C ALA A 290 -3.91 -1.77 40.36
N SER A 291 -4.91 -0.92 40.16
CA SER A 291 -6.22 -1.03 40.83
C SER A 291 -7.07 -2.21 40.36
N ARG A 292 -6.73 -2.76 39.18
CA ARG A 292 -7.31 -3.99 38.61
C ARG A 292 -6.26 -4.71 37.76
N PRO A 293 -6.42 -6.02 37.53
CA PRO A 293 -5.55 -6.77 36.63
C PRO A 293 -5.53 -6.15 35.22
N GLY A 294 -4.36 -6.17 34.59
CA GLY A 294 -4.27 -5.94 33.14
C GLY A 294 -4.84 -7.14 32.38
N LEU A 295 -5.15 -6.97 31.10
CA LEU A 295 -5.62 -8.05 30.23
C LEU A 295 -4.62 -8.31 29.12
N VAL A 296 -4.02 -9.50 29.11
CA VAL A 296 -3.21 -9.97 27.99
C VAL A 296 -4.17 -10.43 26.89
N THR A 297 -4.17 -9.68 25.79
CA THR A 297 -5.01 -9.91 24.62
C THR A 297 -4.15 -10.33 23.43
N LYS A 298 -4.79 -10.79 22.35
CA LYS A 298 -4.09 -11.03 21.07
C LYS A 298 -3.31 -9.81 20.53
N ASN A 299 -3.67 -8.59 20.95
CA ASN A 299 -3.09 -7.34 20.46
C ASN A 299 -2.03 -6.73 21.40
N GLY A 300 -1.86 -7.27 22.61
CA GLY A 300 -0.97 -6.75 23.64
C GLY A 300 -1.58 -6.76 25.04
N LEU A 301 -0.89 -6.15 26.00
CA LEU A 301 -1.37 -6.00 27.38
C LEU A 301 -2.21 -4.73 27.50
N VAL A 302 -3.48 -4.87 27.82
CA VAL A 302 -4.36 -3.75 28.15
C VAL A 302 -4.24 -3.44 29.63
N ILE A 303 -3.87 -2.21 29.95
CA ILE A 303 -3.85 -1.66 31.30
C ILE A 303 -4.93 -0.58 31.43
N PHE A 304 -5.33 -0.29 32.67
CA PHE A 304 -6.45 0.60 32.95
C PHE A 304 -6.01 1.82 33.76
N GLY A 305 -6.48 3.00 33.36
CA GLY A 305 -6.39 4.20 34.18
C GLY A 305 -7.41 4.20 35.32
N ASN A 306 -7.22 5.09 36.29
CA ASN A 306 -8.18 5.29 37.39
C ASN A 306 -9.52 5.89 36.91
N ASP A 307 -9.57 6.42 35.68
CA ASP A 307 -10.77 6.89 34.98
C ASP A 307 -11.51 5.76 34.23
N GLY A 308 -11.04 4.50 34.36
CA GLY A 308 -11.62 3.32 33.72
C GLY A 308 -11.32 3.19 32.23
N LYS A 309 -10.60 4.15 31.63
CA LYS A 309 -10.16 4.09 30.24
C LYS A 309 -8.94 3.18 30.09
N MET A 310 -8.67 2.78 28.85
CA MET A 310 -7.71 1.72 28.55
C MET A 310 -6.48 2.23 27.79
N VAL A 311 -5.33 1.64 28.10
CA VAL A 311 -4.08 1.79 27.36
C VAL A 311 -3.63 0.41 26.91
N LEU A 312 -3.37 0.25 25.62
CA LEU A 312 -2.71 -0.94 25.08
C LEU A 312 -1.20 -0.75 25.19
N VAL A 313 -0.49 -1.76 25.66
CA VAL A 313 0.97 -1.85 25.67
C VAL A 313 1.38 -3.01 24.78
N ARG A 314 2.22 -2.74 23.78
CA ARG A 314 2.57 -3.74 22.75
C ARG A 314 3.69 -4.66 23.17
N ASN A 315 4.70 -4.15 23.87
CA ASN A 315 5.90 -4.93 24.22
C ASN A 315 6.24 -4.77 25.70
N LEU A 316 6.80 -5.85 26.26
CA LEU A 316 7.31 -5.90 27.62
C LEU A 316 8.78 -6.29 27.57
N GLN A 317 9.61 -5.70 28.45
CA GLN A 317 11.00 -6.10 28.64
C GLN A 317 11.27 -6.45 30.09
N PHE A 318 11.85 -7.62 30.32
CA PHE A 318 12.24 -8.11 31.65
C PHE A 318 13.64 -7.60 32.04
N GLU A 319 14.00 -7.81 33.31
CA GLU A 319 15.25 -7.31 33.91
C GLU A 319 16.52 -7.89 33.25
N ASP A 320 16.43 -9.11 32.69
CA ASP A 320 17.48 -9.74 31.87
C ASP A 320 17.65 -9.09 30.47
N GLY A 321 16.77 -8.14 30.14
CA GLY A 321 16.72 -7.45 28.86
C GLY A 321 15.97 -8.19 27.75
N LYS A 322 15.34 -9.34 28.04
CA LYS A 322 14.46 -10.07 27.11
C LYS A 322 13.23 -9.21 26.81
N MET A 323 12.98 -8.94 25.54
CA MET A 323 11.78 -8.23 25.08
C MET A 323 10.82 -9.21 24.42
N ILE A 324 9.55 -9.15 24.81
CA ILE A 324 8.49 -9.98 24.21
C ILE A 324 7.32 -9.10 23.75
N PRO A 325 6.58 -9.53 22.72
CA PRO A 325 5.23 -9.03 22.50
C PRO A 325 4.40 -9.28 23.75
N ALA A 326 3.72 -8.25 24.25
CA ALA A 326 2.92 -8.34 25.46
C ALA A 326 1.76 -9.35 25.32
N SER A 327 1.29 -9.59 24.08
CA SER A 327 0.28 -10.61 23.76
C SER A 327 0.75 -12.04 24.00
N LYS A 328 2.07 -12.26 24.08
CA LYS A 328 2.68 -13.57 24.32
C LYS A 328 3.13 -13.74 25.78
N TYR A 329 2.72 -12.88 26.71
CA TYR A 329 3.16 -12.95 28.12
C TYR A 329 2.96 -14.34 28.73
N PHE A 330 1.77 -14.92 28.58
CA PHE A 330 1.46 -16.27 29.10
C PHE A 330 1.99 -17.42 28.24
N SER A 331 2.53 -17.12 27.06
CA SER A 331 3.18 -18.08 26.16
C SER A 331 4.71 -18.00 26.25
N ALA A 332 5.25 -17.13 27.12
CA ALA A 332 6.68 -16.84 27.18
C ALA A 332 7.51 -18.03 27.71
N ASP A 333 6.88 -18.95 28.44
CA ASP A 333 7.51 -20.19 28.95
C ASP A 333 7.72 -21.29 27.90
N GLU A 334 7.24 -21.12 26.66
CA GLU A 334 7.52 -22.06 25.56
C GLU A 334 8.77 -21.72 24.73
N THR A 335 9.61 -20.76 25.17
CA THR A 335 10.89 -20.48 24.49
C THR A 335 12.08 -21.01 25.28
N ALA A 336 12.25 -22.33 25.30
CA ALA A 336 13.55 -22.92 25.57
C ALA A 336 14.57 -22.37 24.54
N ALA A 337 15.78 -22.00 24.99
CA ALA A 337 16.87 -21.69 24.09
C ALA A 337 17.07 -22.88 23.14
N LEU A 338 17.11 -22.61 21.83
CA LEU A 338 17.30 -23.68 20.85
C LEU A 338 18.65 -24.36 21.09
N GLU A 339 18.66 -25.68 21.28
CA GLU A 339 19.89 -26.45 21.18
C GLU A 339 20.34 -26.45 19.71
N LEU A 340 21.44 -25.75 19.43
CA LEU A 340 22.01 -25.65 18.08
C LEU A 340 22.71 -26.95 17.67
N THR A 341 22.50 -27.41 16.43
CA THR A 341 23.31 -28.50 15.85
C THR A 341 24.75 -28.03 15.61
N GLU A 342 25.68 -28.95 15.35
CA GLU A 342 27.07 -28.58 15.05
C GLU A 342 27.18 -27.71 13.79
N GLU A 343 26.34 -27.93 12.78
CA GLU A 343 26.24 -27.08 11.59
C GLU A 343 25.72 -25.68 11.92
N GLU A 344 24.74 -25.56 12.82
CA GLU A 344 24.16 -24.27 13.23
C GLU A 344 25.09 -23.48 14.15
N LYS A 345 25.88 -24.17 15.00
CA LYS A 345 26.96 -23.55 15.76
C LYS A 345 28.02 -22.97 14.82
N LYS A 346 28.38 -23.70 13.77
CA LYS A 346 29.29 -23.19 12.73
C LYS A 346 28.70 -21.98 12.02
N MET A 347 27.40 -22.02 11.69
CA MET A 347 26.68 -20.86 11.12
C MET A 347 26.72 -19.66 12.05
N ALA A 348 26.45 -19.86 13.35
CA ALA A 348 26.54 -18.80 14.34
C ALA A 348 27.94 -18.19 14.35
N GLU A 349 29.02 -18.98 14.37
CA GLU A 349 30.39 -18.44 14.34
C GLU A 349 30.72 -17.69 13.03
N ASP A 350 30.24 -18.18 11.88
CA ASP A 350 30.40 -17.49 10.61
C ASP A 350 29.66 -16.14 10.58
N ILE A 351 28.44 -16.08 11.12
CA ILE A 351 27.66 -14.84 11.30
C ILE A 351 28.34 -13.93 12.33
N ARG A 352 28.93 -14.49 13.40
CA ARG A 352 29.72 -13.77 14.41
C ARG A 352 30.91 -13.08 13.77
N ALA A 353 31.59 -13.74 12.83
CA ALA A 353 32.67 -13.15 12.06
C ALA A 353 32.20 -12.01 11.13
N ILE A 354 31.03 -12.15 10.51
CA ILE A 354 30.41 -11.08 9.70
C ILE A 354 30.10 -9.87 10.58
N TRP A 355 29.46 -10.08 11.74
CA TRP A 355 29.20 -9.03 12.73
C TRP A 355 30.49 -8.37 13.16
N LYS A 356 31.54 -9.14 13.43
CA LYS A 356 32.87 -8.63 13.79
C LYS A 356 33.50 -7.78 12.67
N GLY A 357 33.31 -8.17 11.40
CA GLY A 357 33.81 -7.45 10.23
C GLY A 357 33.04 -6.15 9.91
N ILE A 358 31.82 -6.02 10.43
CA ILE A 358 30.99 -4.81 10.32
C ILE A 358 31.21 -3.91 11.55
N LEU A 359 31.19 -4.49 12.73
CA LEU A 359 31.37 -3.85 14.03
C LEU A 359 32.85 -3.86 14.41
N SER A 360 33.69 -3.23 13.58
CA SER A 360 35.15 -3.23 13.74
C SER A 360 35.61 -2.61 15.07
N ASN A 361 34.77 -1.82 15.71
CA ASN A 361 34.94 -1.19 17.02
C ASN A 361 34.61 -2.11 18.22
N VAL A 362 34.02 -3.28 18.01
CA VAL A 362 33.69 -4.23 19.08
C VAL A 362 34.79 -5.29 19.17
N ALA A 363 35.45 -5.42 20.33
CA ALA A 363 36.61 -6.30 20.49
C ALA A 363 36.27 -7.79 20.29
N VAL A 364 35.14 -8.25 20.84
CA VAL A 364 34.60 -9.61 20.68
C VAL A 364 33.09 -9.49 20.54
N ILE A 365 32.51 -10.20 19.56
CA ILE A 365 31.04 -10.29 19.45
C ILE A 365 30.58 -11.36 20.43
N GLU A 366 30.04 -10.93 21.55
CA GLU A 366 29.34 -11.78 22.53
C GLU A 366 27.87 -11.95 22.14
N ASP A 367 27.20 -12.94 22.73
CA ASP A 367 25.77 -13.23 22.53
C ASP A 367 24.84 -12.06 22.88
N SER A 368 25.27 -11.22 23.83
CA SER A 368 24.58 -10.02 24.25
C SER A 368 24.85 -8.79 23.35
N THR A 369 25.78 -8.89 22.40
CA THR A 369 26.19 -7.79 21.53
C THR A 369 24.99 -7.32 20.71
N ASP A 370 24.66 -6.05 20.81
CA ASP A 370 23.58 -5.43 20.02
C ASP A 370 24.16 -4.75 18.78
N PHE A 371 23.63 -5.10 17.61
CA PHE A 371 24.12 -4.69 16.30
C PHE A 371 24.13 -3.16 16.13
N PHE A 372 23.03 -2.50 16.46
CA PHE A 372 22.87 -1.05 16.26
C PHE A 372 23.52 -0.23 17.37
N ARG A 373 23.41 -0.69 18.63
CA ARG A 373 24.12 -0.04 19.76
C ARG A 373 25.63 -0.13 19.61
N SER A 374 26.11 -1.12 18.87
CA SER A 374 27.53 -1.26 18.53
C SER A 374 27.97 -0.40 17.34
N GLY A 375 27.09 0.42 16.76
CA GLY A 375 27.43 1.39 15.70
C GLY A 375 27.06 0.95 14.28
N ALA A 376 26.27 -0.12 14.10
CA ALA A 376 25.74 -0.47 12.77
C ALA A 376 24.72 0.58 12.26
N SER A 377 24.70 0.79 10.94
CA SER A 377 23.75 1.67 10.24
C SER A 377 22.86 0.84 9.30
N SER A 378 21.86 1.44 8.67
CA SER A 378 21.01 0.77 7.67
C SER A 378 21.82 0.20 6.49
N MET A 379 22.92 0.85 6.09
CA MET A 379 23.83 0.27 5.08
C MET A 379 24.54 -0.99 5.59
N HIS A 380 24.86 -1.05 6.88
CA HIS A 380 25.48 -2.22 7.50
C HIS A 380 24.52 -3.40 7.60
N VAL A 381 23.21 -3.16 7.74
CA VAL A 381 22.16 -4.20 7.65
C VAL A 381 22.20 -4.86 6.27
N VAL A 382 22.21 -4.07 5.21
CA VAL A 382 22.27 -4.60 3.83
C VAL A 382 23.55 -5.41 3.61
N ARG A 383 24.70 -4.89 4.04
CA ARG A 383 25.99 -5.59 3.96
C ARG A 383 25.94 -6.94 4.69
N MET A 384 25.44 -6.95 5.93
CA MET A 384 25.33 -8.16 6.73
C MET A 384 24.46 -9.22 6.05
N LEU A 385 23.28 -8.83 5.57
CA LEU A 385 22.34 -9.74 4.93
C LEU A 385 22.92 -10.35 3.65
N GLU A 386 23.61 -9.56 2.82
CA GLU A 386 24.26 -10.07 1.61
C GLU A 386 25.45 -11.00 1.92
N GLU A 387 26.28 -10.69 2.93
CA GLU A 387 27.36 -11.59 3.35
C GLU A 387 26.83 -12.92 3.93
N ILE A 388 25.75 -12.88 4.72
CA ILE A 388 25.09 -14.08 5.24
C ILE A 388 24.52 -14.90 4.08
N LYS A 389 23.83 -14.26 3.13
CA LYS A 389 23.22 -14.92 1.97
C LYS A 389 24.25 -15.57 1.05
N GLN A 390 25.44 -14.99 0.89
CA GLN A 390 26.54 -15.60 0.14
C GLN A 390 27.05 -16.89 0.79
N LYS A 391 27.08 -16.95 2.12
CA LYS A 391 27.53 -18.15 2.87
C LYS A 391 26.42 -19.18 3.07
N TYR A 392 25.17 -18.75 3.20
CA TYR A 392 24.00 -19.57 3.53
C TYR A 392 22.84 -19.30 2.59
N SER A 393 22.90 -19.89 1.39
CA SER A 393 21.90 -19.69 0.34
C SER A 393 20.47 -20.12 0.70
N GLY A 394 20.29 -20.94 1.75
CA GLY A 394 18.99 -21.39 2.25
C GLY A 394 18.34 -20.47 3.30
N LEU A 395 19.06 -19.47 3.82
CA LEU A 395 18.59 -18.58 4.87
C LEU A 395 18.06 -17.28 4.27
N GLN A 396 16.74 -17.09 4.26
CA GLN A 396 16.10 -15.86 3.76
C GLN A 396 15.85 -14.87 4.90
N LEU A 397 16.63 -13.78 4.90
CA LEU A 397 16.53 -12.70 5.87
C LEU A 397 16.20 -11.38 5.16
N GLN A 398 15.40 -10.54 5.83
CA GLN A 398 15.04 -9.18 5.41
C GLN A 398 15.61 -8.13 6.36
N ASN A 399 15.57 -6.86 5.97
CA ASN A 399 16.04 -5.76 6.83
C ASN A 399 15.31 -5.74 8.19
N GLU A 400 14.00 -6.02 8.16
CA GLU A 400 13.13 -6.01 9.33
C GLU A 400 13.52 -7.08 10.36
N ASP A 401 14.01 -8.24 9.91
CA ASP A 401 14.51 -9.31 10.79
C ASP A 401 15.66 -8.83 11.69
N VAL A 402 16.55 -8.01 11.12
CA VAL A 402 17.69 -7.43 11.86
C VAL A 402 17.22 -6.37 12.84
N TYR A 403 16.20 -5.59 12.47
CA TYR A 403 15.60 -4.58 13.35
C TYR A 403 14.82 -5.21 14.51
N MET A 404 14.26 -6.41 14.31
CA MET A 404 13.49 -7.14 15.32
C MET A 404 14.36 -8.00 16.24
N ALA A 405 15.54 -8.44 15.78
CA ALA A 405 16.49 -9.24 16.55
C ALA A 405 17.87 -8.56 16.59
N THR A 406 17.97 -7.49 17.38
CA THR A 406 19.15 -6.62 17.38
C THR A 406 20.35 -7.21 18.13
N LYS A 407 20.15 -8.13 19.08
CA LYS A 407 21.25 -8.82 19.80
C LYS A 407 21.70 -10.06 19.05
N PHE A 408 22.98 -10.40 19.17
CA PHE A 408 23.57 -11.53 18.46
C PHE A 408 22.86 -12.86 18.74
N ALA A 409 22.61 -13.19 20.01
CA ALA A 409 21.92 -14.43 20.35
C ALA A 409 20.48 -14.46 19.84
N ASP A 410 19.74 -13.35 19.94
CA ASP A 410 18.38 -13.25 19.43
C ASP A 410 18.35 -13.39 17.90
N PHE A 411 19.32 -12.77 17.23
CA PHE A 411 19.51 -12.87 15.78
C PHE A 411 19.84 -14.30 15.36
N ILE A 412 20.72 -15.00 16.07
CA ILE A 412 21.04 -16.40 15.80
C ILE A 412 19.83 -17.29 16.06
N GLN A 413 19.10 -17.11 17.16
CA GLN A 413 17.89 -17.88 17.41
C GLN A 413 16.85 -17.65 16.32
N MET A 414 16.59 -16.40 15.93
CA MET A 414 15.69 -16.09 14.82
C MET A 414 16.18 -16.67 13.49
N ALA A 415 17.46 -16.54 13.17
CA ALA A 415 18.05 -17.06 11.94
C ALA A 415 17.96 -18.58 11.87
N VAL A 416 18.22 -19.26 13.00
CA VAL A 416 18.11 -20.72 13.12
C VAL A 416 16.66 -21.15 13.05
N ARG A 417 15.72 -20.45 13.70
CA ARG A 417 14.27 -20.72 13.55
C ARG A 417 13.83 -20.59 12.09
N LYS A 418 14.27 -19.55 11.38
CA LYS A 418 14.01 -19.41 9.94
C LYS A 418 14.67 -20.49 9.09
N LEU A 419 15.90 -20.90 9.43
CA LEU A 419 16.61 -21.97 8.75
C LEU A 419 15.93 -23.33 8.93
N ARG A 420 15.48 -23.64 10.16
CA ARG A 420 14.70 -24.83 10.52
C ARG A 420 13.27 -24.79 9.97
N GLY A 421 12.81 -23.61 9.56
CA GLY A 421 11.46 -23.39 9.09
C GLY A 421 10.41 -23.31 10.20
N GLU A 422 10.81 -23.01 11.44
CA GLU A 422 9.92 -22.77 12.58
C GLU A 422 9.16 -21.43 12.45
N ASP A 423 9.66 -20.51 11.63
CA ASP A 423 8.98 -19.27 11.20
C ASP A 423 8.18 -19.48 9.90
N LYS A 424 8.15 -20.70 9.34
CA LYS A 424 7.22 -20.97 8.24
C LYS A 424 5.82 -20.79 8.82
N GLU A 425 5.05 -19.88 8.22
CA GLU A 425 3.60 -19.90 8.35
C GLU A 425 3.14 -21.35 8.25
N GLU A 426 2.18 -21.75 9.09
CA GLU A 426 1.49 -23.03 8.98
C GLU A 426 1.35 -23.37 7.49
N GLU A 427 1.90 -24.51 7.09
CA GLU A 427 1.85 -24.95 5.70
C GLU A 427 0.40 -24.80 5.21
N LEU A 428 0.21 -24.05 4.13
CA LEU A 428 -1.12 -23.79 3.59
C LEU A 428 -1.73 -25.14 3.19
N VAL A 429 -2.53 -25.70 4.09
CA VAL A 429 -3.25 -26.95 3.85
C VAL A 429 -4.41 -26.63 2.92
N ILE A 430 -4.41 -27.27 1.76
CA ILE A 430 -5.44 -27.09 0.74
C ILE A 430 -5.98 -28.45 0.37
N ASP A 431 -7.29 -28.60 0.51
CA ASP A 431 -8.00 -29.73 -0.08
C ASP A 431 -8.25 -29.45 -1.57
N TYR A 432 -7.84 -30.40 -2.42
CA TYR A 432 -7.96 -30.27 -3.87
C TYR A 432 -8.90 -31.31 -4.45
N VAL A 433 -9.72 -30.88 -5.40
CA VAL A 433 -10.19 -31.79 -6.45
C VAL A 433 -9.08 -31.91 -7.48
N SER A 434 -8.52 -33.12 -7.61
CA SER A 434 -7.45 -33.43 -8.56
C SER A 434 -8.01 -34.20 -9.76
N LYS A 435 -7.69 -33.76 -10.98
CA LYS A 435 -8.10 -34.44 -12.22
C LYS A 435 -6.95 -34.46 -13.22
N ASN A 436 -6.77 -35.60 -13.90
CA ASN A 436 -5.82 -35.72 -15.00
C ASN A 436 -6.52 -35.34 -16.30
N MET A 437 -6.10 -34.23 -16.91
CA MET A 437 -6.64 -33.73 -18.17
C MET A 437 -5.66 -32.80 -18.85
N ASN A 438 -5.80 -32.61 -20.16
CA ASN A 438 -4.91 -31.72 -20.94
C ASN A 438 -3.41 -31.99 -20.70
N ASN A 439 -3.04 -33.26 -20.52
CA ASN A 439 -1.67 -33.73 -20.22
C ASN A 439 -1.06 -33.21 -18.91
N MET A 440 -1.88 -32.86 -17.92
CA MET A 440 -1.42 -32.46 -16.58
C MET A 440 -2.36 -32.96 -15.48
N THR A 441 -1.87 -32.99 -14.24
CA THR A 441 -2.72 -33.15 -13.05
C THR A 441 -3.15 -31.77 -12.58
N VAL A 442 -4.40 -31.42 -12.87
CA VAL A 442 -5.00 -30.15 -12.44
C VAL A 442 -5.47 -30.28 -10.99
N LYS A 443 -5.06 -29.34 -10.14
CA LYS A 443 -5.42 -29.26 -8.72
C LYS A 443 -6.27 -28.02 -8.46
N MET A 444 -7.54 -28.24 -8.12
CA MET A 444 -8.55 -27.19 -7.93
C MET A 444 -8.97 -27.11 -6.46
N PRO A 445 -8.67 -26.00 -5.76
CA PRO A 445 -9.31 -25.71 -4.48
C PRO A 445 -10.81 -25.49 -4.67
N TYR A 446 -11.62 -25.89 -3.69
CA TYR A 446 -13.10 -25.85 -3.77
C TYR A 446 -13.77 -25.21 -2.53
N GLN A 447 -12.97 -24.73 -1.59
CA GLN A 447 -13.41 -24.14 -0.33
C GLN A 447 -13.47 -22.60 -0.40
N CYS A 448 -14.13 -21.95 0.56
CA CYS A 448 -14.02 -20.50 0.73
C CYS A 448 -12.57 -20.15 1.09
N PHE A 449 -12.05 -19.03 0.60
CA PHE A 449 -10.74 -18.53 1.00
C PHE A 449 -10.90 -17.33 1.92
N ILE A 450 -10.63 -17.49 3.21
CA ILE A 450 -10.81 -16.46 4.23
C ILE A 450 -9.54 -16.36 5.07
N ASN A 451 -9.04 -15.14 5.24
CA ASN A 451 -7.88 -14.86 6.08
C ASN A 451 -6.64 -15.73 5.78
N GLY A 452 -6.38 -15.98 4.49
CA GLY A 452 -5.23 -16.78 4.05
C GLY A 452 -5.42 -18.29 4.16
N GLN A 453 -6.62 -18.79 4.47
CA GLN A 453 -6.89 -20.23 4.61
C GLN A 453 -8.07 -20.65 3.74
N PHE A 454 -8.04 -21.91 3.27
CA PHE A 454 -9.18 -22.55 2.64
C PHE A 454 -10.03 -23.24 3.72
N ILE A 455 -11.30 -22.83 3.81
CA ILE A 455 -12.24 -23.33 4.81
C ILE A 455 -13.60 -23.66 4.19
N ASN A 456 -14.28 -24.69 4.71
CA ASN A 456 -15.66 -24.96 4.35
C ASN A 456 -16.57 -23.78 4.75
N ALA A 457 -17.70 -23.63 4.08
CA ALA A 457 -18.75 -22.72 4.53
C ALA A 457 -19.18 -23.06 5.96
N ASP A 458 -19.50 -22.04 6.77
CA ASP A 458 -19.82 -22.19 8.20
C ASP A 458 -20.99 -23.17 8.45
N ASP A 459 -21.98 -23.18 7.56
CA ASP A 459 -23.14 -24.09 7.63
C ASP A 459 -22.92 -25.42 6.88
N GLY A 460 -21.72 -25.66 6.37
CA GLY A 460 -21.32 -26.88 5.65
C GLY A 460 -21.94 -27.03 4.26
N LYS A 461 -22.69 -26.06 3.75
CA LYS A 461 -23.35 -26.18 2.45
C LYS A 461 -22.36 -26.14 1.30
N THR A 462 -22.65 -26.93 0.28
CA THR A 462 -21.95 -26.92 -1.00
C THR A 462 -22.93 -26.83 -2.17
N TYR A 463 -22.42 -26.57 -3.36
CA TYR A 463 -23.14 -26.70 -4.62
C TYR A 463 -22.21 -27.24 -5.71
N ASP A 464 -22.77 -27.84 -6.74
CA ASP A 464 -21.99 -28.41 -7.83
C ASP A 464 -21.68 -27.37 -8.90
N THR A 465 -20.40 -27.26 -9.29
CA THR A 465 -20.00 -26.57 -10.52
C THR A 465 -19.93 -27.56 -11.68
N ILE A 466 -20.42 -27.16 -12.85
CA ILE A 466 -20.79 -28.05 -13.96
C ILE A 466 -19.92 -27.78 -15.18
N ASN A 467 -19.38 -28.83 -15.78
CA ASN A 467 -18.65 -28.73 -17.04
C ASN A 467 -19.64 -28.49 -18.19
N PRO A 468 -19.58 -27.35 -18.89
CA PRO A 468 -20.51 -27.07 -19.97
C PRO A 468 -20.31 -27.94 -21.21
N THR A 469 -19.18 -28.62 -21.32
CA THR A 469 -18.85 -29.48 -22.47
C THR A 469 -19.68 -30.76 -22.51
N ASP A 470 -20.09 -31.28 -21.35
CA ASP A 470 -20.82 -32.54 -21.24
C ASP A 470 -21.96 -32.54 -20.21
N GLY A 471 -22.06 -31.49 -19.38
CA GLY A 471 -23.05 -31.37 -18.31
C GLY A 471 -22.67 -32.12 -17.03
N SER A 472 -21.46 -32.66 -16.91
CA SER A 472 -20.99 -33.39 -15.74
C SER A 472 -20.60 -32.47 -14.58
N VAL A 473 -20.62 -32.98 -13.35
CA VAL A 473 -20.13 -32.25 -12.17
C VAL A 473 -18.59 -32.23 -12.18
N ILE A 474 -18.01 -31.03 -12.05
CA ILE A 474 -16.56 -30.86 -11.93
C ILE A 474 -16.12 -31.12 -10.49
N ALA A 475 -16.73 -30.39 -9.55
CA ALA A 475 -16.42 -30.35 -8.12
C ALA A 475 -17.65 -29.88 -7.33
N SER A 476 -17.72 -30.27 -6.04
CA SER A 476 -18.65 -29.66 -5.08
C SER A 476 -17.94 -28.53 -4.35
N VAL A 477 -18.43 -27.30 -4.49
CA VAL A 477 -17.80 -26.07 -4.03
C VAL A 477 -18.55 -25.53 -2.81
N SER A 478 -17.83 -24.99 -1.83
CA SER A 478 -18.43 -24.36 -0.66
C SER A 478 -19.40 -23.24 -1.05
N SER A 479 -20.58 -23.20 -0.42
CA SER A 479 -21.59 -22.17 -0.60
C SER A 479 -21.56 -21.20 0.58
N ALA A 480 -20.81 -20.11 0.47
CA ALA A 480 -20.65 -19.14 1.56
C ALA A 480 -22.00 -18.69 2.15
N SER A 481 -22.08 -18.77 3.48
CA SER A 481 -23.18 -18.27 4.30
C SER A 481 -22.98 -16.78 4.62
N LEU A 482 -23.97 -16.16 5.29
CA LEU A 482 -23.82 -14.78 5.78
C LEU A 482 -22.70 -14.64 6.81
N VAL A 483 -22.51 -15.67 7.66
CA VAL A 483 -21.44 -15.72 8.67
C VAL A 483 -20.07 -15.72 7.99
N ASP A 484 -19.93 -16.44 6.87
CA ASP A 484 -18.68 -16.46 6.10
C ASP A 484 -18.37 -15.09 5.50
N VAL A 485 -19.40 -14.36 5.04
CA VAL A 485 -19.23 -12.98 4.55
C VAL A 485 -18.74 -12.07 5.66
N ASP A 486 -19.35 -12.12 6.84
CA ASP A 486 -18.94 -11.29 7.98
C ASP A 486 -17.49 -11.61 8.41
N LYS A 487 -17.12 -12.90 8.45
CA LYS A 487 -15.74 -13.33 8.73
C LYS A 487 -14.74 -12.78 7.70
N ALA A 488 -15.05 -12.87 6.41
CA ALA A 488 -14.19 -12.36 5.34
C ALA A 488 -14.07 -10.84 5.37
N VAL A 489 -15.16 -10.10 5.63
CA VAL A 489 -15.10 -8.65 5.75
C VAL A 489 -14.31 -8.23 6.99
N ALA A 490 -14.47 -8.92 8.11
CA ALA A 490 -13.68 -8.69 9.31
C ALA A 490 -12.18 -8.94 9.08
N ALA A 491 -11.82 -10.02 8.37
CA ALA A 491 -10.43 -10.30 8.00
C ALA A 491 -9.86 -9.23 7.06
N ALA A 492 -10.63 -8.80 6.05
CA ALA A 492 -10.24 -7.71 5.15
C ALA A 492 -10.03 -6.38 5.88
N LYS A 493 -10.88 -6.08 6.88
CA LYS A 493 -10.77 -4.88 7.71
C LYS A 493 -9.52 -4.93 8.58
N GLU A 494 -9.27 -6.05 9.26
CA GLU A 494 -8.09 -6.23 10.09
C GLU A 494 -6.79 -6.11 9.28
N ALA A 495 -6.73 -6.76 8.12
CA ALA A 495 -5.59 -6.67 7.21
C ALA A 495 -5.33 -5.24 6.70
N PHE A 496 -6.39 -4.44 6.54
CA PHE A 496 -6.30 -3.05 6.08
C PHE A 496 -5.87 -2.08 7.21
N GLU A 497 -6.54 -2.16 8.37
CA GLU A 497 -6.38 -1.18 9.45
C GLU A 497 -5.14 -1.46 10.32
N ASN A 498 -4.86 -2.75 10.58
CA ASN A 498 -3.87 -3.18 11.55
C ASN A 498 -2.75 -4.04 10.96
N GLY A 499 -3.02 -4.74 9.86
CA GLY A 499 -2.09 -5.63 9.18
C GLY A 499 -0.98 -4.91 8.41
N GLU A 500 -0.04 -5.72 7.91
CA GLU A 500 1.14 -5.25 7.18
C GLU A 500 0.76 -4.52 5.89
N TRP A 501 -0.31 -4.94 5.21
CA TRP A 501 -0.71 -4.39 3.91
C TRP A 501 -0.99 -2.88 3.92
N GLY A 502 -1.68 -2.40 4.97
CA GLY A 502 -1.99 -0.97 5.15
C GLY A 502 -0.78 -0.11 5.52
N ARG A 503 0.31 -0.73 6.01
CA ARG A 503 1.55 -0.06 6.45
C ARG A 503 2.72 -0.24 5.48
N MET A 504 2.62 -1.23 4.59
CA MET A 504 3.63 -1.58 3.61
C MET A 504 3.88 -0.44 2.62
N ASN A 505 5.14 -0.27 2.21
CA ASN A 505 5.48 0.72 1.20
C ASN A 505 4.75 0.42 -0.11
N ALA A 506 4.35 1.47 -0.83
CA ALA A 506 3.65 1.29 -2.09
C ALA A 506 4.47 0.45 -3.11
N ARG A 507 5.79 0.59 -3.10
CA ARG A 507 6.70 -0.21 -3.94
C ARG A 507 6.72 -1.69 -3.57
N GLU A 508 6.63 -2.03 -2.29
CA GLU A 508 6.61 -3.42 -1.81
C GLU A 508 5.27 -4.09 -2.17
N ARG A 509 4.16 -3.37 -2.09
CA ARG A 509 2.87 -3.84 -2.64
C ARG A 509 3.00 -4.17 -4.14
N GLY A 510 3.64 -3.28 -4.90
CA GLY A 510 3.94 -3.54 -6.32
C GLY A 510 4.77 -4.82 -6.53
N ARG A 511 5.78 -5.07 -5.69
CA ARG A 511 6.60 -6.29 -5.76
C ARG A 511 5.80 -7.56 -5.54
N LEU A 512 4.88 -7.58 -4.56
CA LEU A 512 3.99 -8.73 -4.32
C LEU A 512 3.06 -8.97 -5.50
N MET A 513 2.51 -7.91 -6.10
CA MET A 513 1.67 -8.03 -7.30
C MET A 513 2.44 -8.53 -8.52
N TYR A 514 3.70 -8.11 -8.72
CA TYR A 514 4.56 -8.68 -9.77
C TYR A 514 4.79 -10.17 -9.54
N ARG A 515 5.13 -10.58 -8.31
CA ARG A 515 5.32 -12.00 -7.96
C ARG A 515 4.06 -12.83 -8.19
N LEU A 516 2.88 -12.30 -7.88
CA LEU A 516 1.62 -12.97 -8.18
C LEU A 516 1.41 -13.15 -9.69
N ALA A 517 1.72 -12.12 -10.48
CA ALA A 517 1.64 -12.23 -11.94
C ALA A 517 2.60 -13.30 -12.49
N ASP A 518 3.81 -13.40 -11.93
CA ASP A 518 4.79 -14.42 -12.33
C ASP A 518 4.31 -15.83 -11.96
N LEU A 519 3.71 -16.02 -10.78
CA LEU A 519 3.11 -17.30 -10.38
C LEU A 519 1.90 -17.66 -11.25
N MET A 520 1.08 -16.68 -11.65
CA MET A 520 -0.01 -16.89 -12.59
C MET A 520 0.50 -17.29 -13.98
N GLU A 521 1.63 -16.73 -14.43
CA GLU A 521 2.27 -17.11 -15.69
C GLU A 521 2.90 -18.50 -15.62
N GLU A 522 3.51 -18.86 -14.49
CA GLU A 522 4.04 -20.22 -14.24
C GLU A 522 2.92 -21.28 -14.27
N HIS A 523 1.72 -20.94 -13.79
CA HIS A 523 0.57 -21.84 -13.75
C HIS A 523 -0.43 -21.58 -14.90
N GLN A 524 -0.01 -20.90 -15.97
CA GLN A 524 -0.94 -20.40 -16.98
C GLN A 524 -1.71 -21.51 -17.71
N GLU A 525 -1.07 -22.66 -17.97
CA GLU A 525 -1.70 -23.80 -18.62
C GLU A 525 -2.71 -24.48 -17.69
N GLU A 526 -2.42 -24.55 -16.38
CA GLU A 526 -3.35 -25.08 -15.39
C GLU A 526 -4.57 -24.15 -15.25
N LEU A 527 -4.35 -22.84 -15.10
CA LEU A 527 -5.41 -21.83 -15.05
C LEU A 527 -6.28 -21.86 -16.30
N ALA A 528 -5.68 -21.93 -17.49
CA ALA A 528 -6.42 -22.01 -18.75
C ALA A 528 -7.23 -23.31 -18.86
N THR A 529 -6.70 -24.42 -18.35
CA THR A 529 -7.43 -25.70 -18.32
C THR A 529 -8.63 -25.64 -17.39
N ILE A 530 -8.47 -25.05 -16.19
CA ILE A 530 -9.58 -24.84 -15.25
C ILE A 530 -10.64 -23.92 -15.87
N GLU A 531 -10.22 -22.80 -16.48
CA GLU A 531 -11.14 -21.87 -17.15
C GLU A 531 -11.91 -22.56 -18.28
N SER A 532 -11.26 -23.44 -19.05
CA SER A 532 -11.89 -24.20 -20.13
C SER A 532 -12.98 -25.15 -19.65
N ILE A 533 -12.75 -25.87 -18.55
CA ILE A 533 -13.74 -26.83 -18.03
C ILE A 533 -14.82 -26.16 -17.18
N ASP A 534 -14.53 -25.05 -16.51
CA ASP A 534 -15.49 -24.37 -15.61
C ASP A 534 -16.36 -23.38 -16.39
N SER A 535 -15.82 -22.75 -17.45
CA SER A 535 -16.55 -21.73 -18.22
C SER A 535 -16.88 -22.09 -19.67
N GLY A 536 -16.27 -23.15 -20.23
CA GLY A 536 -16.38 -23.49 -21.65
C GLY A 536 -15.45 -22.69 -22.58
N ALA A 537 -14.56 -21.86 -22.03
CA ALA A 537 -13.59 -21.09 -22.81
C ALA A 537 -12.66 -22.02 -23.61
N VAL A 538 -12.57 -21.84 -24.92
CA VAL A 538 -11.61 -22.57 -25.77
C VAL A 538 -10.19 -22.38 -25.22
N TYR A 539 -9.45 -23.46 -24.97
CA TYR A 539 -8.18 -23.45 -24.24
C TYR A 539 -7.15 -22.48 -24.81
N THR A 540 -6.98 -22.44 -26.13
CA THR A 540 -6.04 -21.53 -26.79
C THR A 540 -6.41 -20.07 -26.58
N LEU A 541 -7.71 -19.77 -26.51
CA LEU A 541 -8.25 -18.46 -26.17
C LEU A 541 -8.15 -18.17 -24.67
N ALA A 542 -8.39 -19.16 -23.81
CA ALA A 542 -8.23 -19.04 -22.37
C ALA A 542 -6.78 -18.68 -22.02
N LEU A 543 -5.82 -19.41 -22.59
CA LEU A 543 -4.38 -19.16 -22.41
C LEU A 543 -3.99 -17.74 -22.85
N LYS A 544 -4.33 -17.37 -24.09
CA LYS A 544 -3.93 -16.08 -24.66
C LYS A 544 -4.64 -14.88 -24.02
N THR A 545 -5.93 -15.01 -23.72
CA THR A 545 -6.79 -13.88 -23.33
C THR A 545 -7.17 -13.96 -21.86
N HIS A 546 -7.87 -15.01 -21.42
CA HIS A 546 -8.40 -15.08 -20.06
C HIS A 546 -7.27 -15.05 -19.02
N VAL A 547 -6.21 -15.83 -19.24
CA VAL A 547 -5.03 -15.89 -18.38
C VAL A 547 -4.00 -14.84 -18.79
N GLY A 548 -3.62 -14.80 -20.07
CA GLY A 548 -2.58 -13.89 -20.56
C GLY A 548 -2.87 -12.40 -20.25
N MET A 549 -4.12 -11.94 -20.45
CA MET A 549 -4.49 -10.57 -20.08
C MET A 549 -4.58 -10.38 -18.57
N SER A 550 -4.94 -11.40 -17.79
CA SER A 550 -4.92 -11.33 -16.32
C SER A 550 -3.51 -11.10 -15.79
N VAL A 551 -2.52 -11.84 -16.29
CA VAL A 551 -1.10 -11.65 -15.97
C VAL A 551 -0.66 -10.23 -16.32
N GLN A 552 -0.98 -9.75 -17.52
CA GLN A 552 -0.67 -8.38 -17.93
C GLN A 552 -1.33 -7.33 -17.04
N THR A 553 -2.56 -7.57 -16.58
CA THR A 553 -3.31 -6.65 -15.73
C THR A 553 -2.64 -6.49 -14.37
N PHE A 554 -2.23 -7.59 -13.73
CA PHE A 554 -1.48 -7.52 -12.48
C PHE A 554 -0.11 -6.84 -12.66
N ARG A 555 0.62 -7.13 -13.74
CA ARG A 555 1.90 -6.47 -14.05
C ARG A 555 1.73 -4.97 -14.29
N TYR A 556 0.67 -4.57 -14.99
CA TYR A 556 0.35 -3.17 -15.28
C TYR A 556 0.09 -2.40 -13.99
N PHE A 557 -0.83 -2.88 -13.15
CA PHE A 557 -1.19 -2.19 -11.91
C PHE A 557 -0.13 -2.30 -10.81
N ALA A 558 0.70 -3.36 -10.79
CA ALA A 558 1.88 -3.42 -9.93
C ALA A 558 2.83 -2.22 -10.18
N GLY A 559 2.97 -1.81 -11.44
CA GLY A 559 3.75 -0.64 -11.83
C GLY A 559 3.15 0.69 -11.36
N TRP A 560 1.86 0.74 -11.05
CA TRP A 560 1.17 1.95 -10.60
C TRP A 560 1.28 2.22 -9.10
N CYS A 561 1.56 1.20 -8.28
CA CYS A 561 1.54 1.33 -6.83
C CYS A 561 2.36 2.54 -6.33
N ASP A 562 3.57 2.75 -6.85
CA ASP A 562 4.47 3.86 -6.48
C ASP A 562 4.40 5.09 -7.42
N LYS A 563 3.43 5.13 -8.31
CA LYS A 563 3.19 6.23 -9.28
C LYS A 563 1.88 6.96 -9.05
N ILE A 564 1.08 6.53 -8.07
CA ILE A 564 -0.10 7.26 -7.61
C ILE A 564 0.36 8.56 -6.91
N GLN A 565 0.02 9.70 -7.51
CA GLN A 565 0.43 11.03 -7.02
C GLN A 565 -0.76 11.89 -6.58
N GLY A 566 -0.49 12.76 -5.61
CA GLY A 566 -1.35 13.91 -5.30
C GLY A 566 -1.00 15.13 -6.14
N ALA A 567 -1.44 16.30 -5.70
CA ALA A 567 -1.18 17.58 -6.38
C ALA A 567 -0.90 18.69 -5.36
N THR A 568 -0.12 19.71 -5.75
CA THR A 568 -0.01 20.99 -5.04
C THR A 568 -0.89 22.03 -5.72
N ILE A 569 -1.69 22.78 -4.96
CA ILE A 569 -2.75 23.65 -5.49
C ILE A 569 -2.44 25.11 -5.15
N PRO A 570 -2.34 26.02 -6.15
CA PRO A 570 -2.07 27.44 -5.92
C PRO A 570 -3.34 28.19 -5.52
N ILE A 571 -3.79 27.99 -4.27
CA ILE A 571 -4.97 28.69 -3.74
C ILE A 571 -4.66 30.17 -3.46
N ASN A 572 -5.72 30.98 -3.35
CA ASN A 572 -5.60 32.36 -2.88
C ASN A 572 -4.96 32.39 -1.48
N GLN A 573 -4.09 33.37 -1.27
CA GLN A 573 -3.34 33.54 -0.02
C GLN A 573 -4.14 34.37 0.98
N ALA A 574 -4.17 33.96 2.25
CA ALA A 574 -4.74 34.69 3.37
C ALA A 574 -3.77 35.80 3.84
N ARG A 575 -3.59 36.83 3.00
CA ARG A 575 -2.58 37.87 3.22
C ARG A 575 -2.78 38.58 4.59
N PRO A 576 -1.67 38.91 5.30
CA PRO A 576 -0.27 38.83 4.87
C PRO A 576 0.35 37.43 4.93
N ASN A 577 -0.32 36.44 5.52
CA ASN A 577 0.15 35.06 5.63
C ASN A 577 0.19 34.34 4.27
N HIS A 578 0.80 33.15 4.26
CA HIS A 578 0.87 32.27 3.11
C HIS A 578 0.08 30.98 3.35
N ASN A 579 -0.36 30.34 2.26
CA ASN A 579 -1.02 29.04 2.33
C ASN A 579 -0.38 28.04 1.37
N LEU A 580 -0.12 26.83 1.86
CA LEU A 580 0.25 25.65 1.09
C LEU A 580 -0.92 24.67 1.10
N THR A 581 -1.48 24.40 -0.08
CA THR A 581 -2.47 23.32 -0.25
C THR A 581 -1.87 22.20 -1.08
N PHE A 582 -2.02 20.97 -0.62
CA PHE A 582 -1.69 19.78 -1.38
C PHE A 582 -2.71 18.66 -1.13
N THR A 583 -2.75 17.67 -2.02
CA THR A 583 -3.62 16.51 -1.90
C THR A 583 -2.83 15.24 -1.64
N LYS A 584 -3.43 14.32 -0.88
CA LYS A 584 -2.97 12.94 -0.73
C LYS A 584 -4.00 11.99 -1.34
N LYS A 585 -3.54 11.02 -2.12
CA LYS A 585 -4.35 9.89 -2.59
C LYS A 585 -4.23 8.77 -1.56
N GLU A 586 -5.36 8.38 -0.98
CA GLU A 586 -5.42 7.32 0.03
C GLU A 586 -6.30 6.16 -0.48
N PRO A 587 -6.06 4.91 -0.05
CA PRO A 587 -6.99 3.82 -0.30
C PRO A 587 -8.38 4.14 0.29
N ILE A 588 -9.41 3.54 -0.28
CA ILE A 588 -10.79 3.65 0.23
C ILE A 588 -10.99 2.77 1.47
N GLY A 589 -10.38 1.59 1.53
CA GLY A 589 -10.52 0.60 2.61
C GLY A 589 -10.97 -0.75 2.08
N VAL A 590 -11.87 -1.42 2.81
CA VAL A 590 -12.40 -2.73 2.40
C VAL A 590 -13.31 -2.59 1.17
N CYS A 591 -13.00 -3.35 0.11
CA CYS A 591 -13.76 -3.37 -1.13
C CYS A 591 -14.45 -4.71 -1.34
N ALA A 592 -15.73 -4.70 -1.72
CA ALA A 592 -16.41 -5.88 -2.26
C ALA A 592 -16.31 -5.88 -3.78
N ILE A 593 -15.93 -7.01 -4.36
CA ILE A 593 -15.83 -7.19 -5.82
C ILE A 593 -16.74 -8.35 -6.23
N VAL A 594 -17.70 -8.08 -7.11
CA VAL A 594 -18.65 -9.07 -7.63
C VAL A 594 -18.45 -9.18 -9.13
N ILE A 595 -18.06 -10.36 -9.60
CA ILE A 595 -17.66 -10.59 -10.99
C ILE A 595 -18.66 -11.49 -11.74
N PRO A 596 -18.75 -11.36 -13.08
CA PRO A 596 -19.57 -12.20 -13.95
C PRO A 596 -18.86 -13.53 -14.24
N TRP A 597 -19.49 -14.36 -15.06
CA TRP A 597 -19.08 -15.73 -15.37
C TRP A 597 -18.42 -15.90 -16.76
N ASN A 598 -18.40 -14.86 -17.58
CA ASN A 598 -18.00 -14.97 -18.98
C ASN A 598 -16.48 -14.97 -19.22
N TYR A 599 -15.73 -14.26 -18.38
CA TYR A 599 -14.27 -14.35 -18.27
C TYR A 599 -13.88 -14.37 -16.78
N PRO A 600 -14.11 -15.48 -16.06
CA PRO A 600 -14.01 -15.53 -14.61
C PRO A 600 -12.68 -14.97 -14.05
N LEU A 601 -11.54 -15.46 -14.54
CA LEU A 601 -10.23 -14.99 -14.05
C LEU A 601 -9.90 -13.58 -14.55
N MET A 602 -10.28 -13.24 -15.78
CA MET A 602 -9.96 -11.94 -16.37
C MET A 602 -10.71 -10.80 -15.69
N MET A 603 -11.99 -10.98 -15.39
CA MET A 603 -12.79 -9.97 -14.67
C MET A 603 -12.38 -9.86 -13.21
N LEU A 604 -11.96 -10.98 -12.58
CA LEU A 604 -11.27 -10.94 -11.29
C LEU A 604 -10.04 -10.05 -11.37
N ALA A 605 -9.17 -10.26 -12.36
CA ALA A 605 -7.91 -9.53 -12.48
C ALA A 605 -8.13 -8.03 -12.74
N TRP A 606 -9.05 -7.67 -13.64
CA TRP A 606 -9.37 -6.28 -13.97
C TRP A 606 -9.74 -5.46 -12.74
N LYS A 607 -10.61 -5.99 -11.89
CA LYS A 607 -11.09 -5.30 -10.69
C LYS A 607 -10.11 -5.40 -9.53
N SER A 608 -9.55 -6.57 -9.30
CA SER A 608 -8.71 -6.84 -8.13
C SER A 608 -7.36 -6.17 -8.23
N ALA A 609 -6.74 -6.13 -9.41
CA ALA A 609 -5.41 -5.54 -9.56
C ALA A 609 -5.40 -4.04 -9.28
N ALA A 610 -6.35 -3.28 -9.83
CA ALA A 610 -6.49 -1.84 -9.53
C ALA A 610 -6.81 -1.59 -8.04
N CYS A 611 -7.68 -2.42 -7.45
CA CYS A 611 -8.03 -2.38 -6.04
C CYS A 611 -6.80 -2.53 -5.11
N LEU A 612 -6.00 -3.58 -5.37
CA LEU A 612 -4.80 -3.90 -4.60
C LEU A 612 -3.69 -2.87 -4.81
N ALA A 613 -3.47 -2.41 -6.04
CA ALA A 613 -2.46 -1.39 -6.34
C ALA A 613 -2.72 -0.07 -5.59
N ALA A 614 -4.00 0.30 -5.46
CA ALA A 614 -4.45 1.44 -4.67
C ALA A 614 -4.32 1.23 -3.14
N GLY A 615 -3.92 0.05 -2.68
CA GLY A 615 -3.67 -0.27 -1.26
C GLY A 615 -4.90 -0.72 -0.48
N ASN A 616 -5.97 -1.14 -1.16
CA ASN A 616 -7.19 -1.65 -0.52
C ASN A 616 -7.06 -3.15 -0.21
N THR A 617 -7.95 -3.67 0.63
CA THR A 617 -8.21 -5.11 0.80
C THR A 617 -9.53 -5.46 0.13
N LEU A 618 -9.73 -6.73 -0.24
CA LEU A 618 -10.91 -7.14 -0.99
C LEU A 618 -11.58 -8.42 -0.46
N VAL A 619 -12.90 -8.44 -0.59
CA VAL A 619 -13.74 -9.63 -0.50
C VAL A 619 -14.39 -9.83 -1.87
N LEU A 620 -14.01 -10.91 -2.55
CA LEU A 620 -14.44 -11.23 -3.90
C LEU A 620 -15.51 -12.30 -3.89
N LYS A 621 -16.58 -12.05 -4.66
CA LYS A 621 -17.64 -13.00 -4.93
C LYS A 621 -17.57 -13.41 -6.41
N PRO A 622 -17.10 -14.62 -6.74
CA PRO A 622 -17.14 -15.12 -8.10
C PRO A 622 -18.59 -15.44 -8.51
N ALA A 623 -18.87 -15.46 -9.80
CA ALA A 623 -20.16 -15.98 -10.27
C ALA A 623 -20.32 -17.44 -9.81
N GLN A 624 -21.54 -17.82 -9.41
CA GLN A 624 -21.78 -19.13 -8.80
C GLN A 624 -21.44 -20.27 -9.78
N VAL A 625 -21.62 -20.07 -11.08
CA VAL A 625 -21.38 -21.08 -12.10
C VAL A 625 -19.91 -21.22 -12.52
N THR A 626 -19.01 -20.35 -12.05
CA THR A 626 -17.59 -20.37 -12.44
C THR A 626 -16.63 -19.97 -11.30
N PRO A 627 -16.55 -20.73 -10.20
CA PRO A 627 -15.75 -20.35 -9.04
C PRO A 627 -14.27 -20.76 -9.12
N LEU A 628 -13.91 -21.73 -9.96
CA LEU A 628 -12.69 -22.53 -9.75
C LEU A 628 -11.39 -21.76 -10.00
N THR A 629 -11.34 -20.93 -11.05
CA THR A 629 -10.14 -20.11 -11.30
C THR A 629 -9.96 -18.99 -10.28
N SER A 630 -11.05 -18.49 -9.68
CA SER A 630 -10.96 -17.55 -8.55
C SER A 630 -10.34 -18.23 -7.33
N LEU A 631 -10.73 -19.47 -7.03
CA LEU A 631 -10.16 -20.24 -5.93
C LEU A 631 -8.70 -20.64 -6.19
N LYS A 632 -8.36 -20.99 -7.43
CA LYS A 632 -6.95 -21.22 -7.81
C LYS A 632 -6.12 -19.94 -7.69
N PHE A 633 -6.68 -18.79 -8.05
CA PHE A 633 -6.04 -17.49 -7.84
C PHE A 633 -5.76 -17.20 -6.36
N ALA A 634 -6.68 -17.56 -5.45
CA ALA A 634 -6.45 -17.44 -4.00
C ALA A 634 -5.22 -18.24 -3.53
N GLU A 635 -5.07 -19.50 -3.98
CA GLU A 635 -3.88 -20.31 -3.71
C GLU A 635 -2.60 -19.59 -4.20
N LEU A 636 -2.60 -19.08 -5.43
CA LEU A 636 -1.44 -18.37 -6.00
C LEU A 636 -1.15 -17.07 -5.25
N SER A 637 -2.16 -16.36 -4.76
CA SER A 637 -2.00 -15.14 -3.96
C SER A 637 -1.33 -15.43 -2.60
N ALA A 638 -1.70 -16.55 -1.96
CA ALA A 638 -1.03 -16.99 -0.74
C ALA A 638 0.43 -17.39 -1.03
N LYS A 639 0.69 -18.16 -2.10
CA LYS A 639 2.06 -18.50 -2.54
C LYS A 639 2.91 -17.29 -2.92
N ALA A 640 2.28 -16.21 -3.39
CA ALA A 640 2.93 -14.94 -3.68
C ALA A 640 3.35 -14.17 -2.41
N GLY A 641 2.84 -14.56 -1.24
CA GLY A 641 3.13 -13.92 0.04
C GLY A 641 2.26 -12.69 0.32
N PHE A 642 1.03 -12.65 -0.19
CA PHE A 642 0.08 -11.61 0.23
C PHE A 642 -0.27 -11.81 1.71
N PRO A 643 -0.27 -10.74 2.53
CA PRO A 643 -0.68 -10.84 3.93
C PRO A 643 -2.09 -11.42 4.07
N LYS A 644 -2.30 -12.24 5.10
CA LYS A 644 -3.60 -12.87 5.41
C LYS A 644 -4.71 -11.81 5.50
N GLY A 645 -5.85 -12.12 4.89
CA GLY A 645 -7.02 -11.24 4.88
C GLY A 645 -7.02 -10.15 3.81
N VAL A 646 -5.91 -9.89 3.10
CA VAL A 646 -5.89 -8.90 2.00
C VAL A 646 -6.80 -9.31 0.86
N ILE A 647 -6.83 -10.61 0.55
CA ILE A 647 -7.67 -11.24 -0.46
C ILE A 647 -8.53 -12.29 0.23
N ASN A 648 -9.85 -12.19 0.07
CA ASN A 648 -10.80 -13.20 0.52
C ASN A 648 -11.74 -13.54 -0.64
N ILE A 649 -12.11 -14.80 -0.82
CA ILE A 649 -12.92 -15.27 -1.95
C ILE A 649 -14.06 -16.16 -1.44
N LEU A 650 -15.29 -15.79 -1.78
CA LEU A 650 -16.52 -16.40 -1.29
C LEU A 650 -17.40 -16.91 -2.44
N PRO A 651 -17.22 -18.16 -2.89
CA PRO A 651 -18.16 -18.80 -3.80
C PRO A 651 -19.55 -18.92 -3.16
N GLY A 652 -20.61 -18.72 -3.93
CA GLY A 652 -21.98 -18.83 -3.41
C GLY A 652 -23.00 -17.98 -4.18
N SER A 653 -24.22 -17.94 -3.64
CA SER A 653 -25.35 -17.26 -4.27
C SER A 653 -25.14 -15.75 -4.37
N GLY A 654 -25.38 -15.18 -5.56
CA GLY A 654 -25.34 -13.73 -5.76
C GLY A 654 -26.40 -12.98 -4.95
N GLY A 655 -27.60 -13.56 -4.82
CA GLY A 655 -28.71 -12.96 -4.07
C GLY A 655 -28.52 -12.98 -2.55
N LEU A 656 -27.57 -13.76 -2.05
CA LEU A 656 -27.23 -13.85 -0.62
C LEU A 656 -25.90 -13.17 -0.33
N VAL A 657 -24.80 -13.70 -0.88
CA VAL A 657 -23.43 -13.21 -0.64
C VAL A 657 -23.25 -11.80 -1.22
N GLY A 658 -23.66 -11.60 -2.48
CA GLY A 658 -23.51 -10.30 -3.15
C GLY A 658 -24.38 -9.20 -2.54
N GLN A 659 -25.59 -9.56 -2.10
CA GLN A 659 -26.48 -8.65 -1.39
C GLN A 659 -25.88 -8.22 -0.05
N HIS A 660 -25.45 -9.19 0.76
CA HIS A 660 -24.89 -8.90 2.09
C HIS A 660 -23.61 -8.06 2.00
N LEU A 661 -22.71 -8.35 1.05
CA LEU A 661 -21.54 -7.51 0.78
C LEU A 661 -21.91 -6.06 0.41
N SER A 662 -23.01 -5.87 -0.31
CA SER A 662 -23.48 -4.54 -0.72
C SER A 662 -24.10 -3.75 0.42
N GLU A 663 -24.56 -4.43 1.47
CA GLU A 663 -25.20 -3.84 2.64
C GLU A 663 -24.24 -3.71 3.82
N HIS A 664 -23.17 -4.51 3.86
CA HIS A 664 -22.26 -4.59 5.00
C HIS A 664 -21.66 -3.21 5.37
N PRO A 665 -21.69 -2.81 6.66
CA PRO A 665 -21.31 -1.46 7.10
C PRO A 665 -19.81 -1.15 6.95
N ASP A 666 -18.95 -2.17 7.04
CA ASP A 666 -17.51 -2.02 6.90
C ASP A 666 -17.00 -2.03 5.44
N VAL A 667 -17.83 -2.43 4.48
CA VAL A 667 -17.47 -2.32 3.06
C VAL A 667 -17.61 -0.87 2.62
N ARG A 668 -16.56 -0.32 2.01
CA ARG A 668 -16.47 1.10 1.60
C ARG A 668 -16.60 1.32 0.11
N LYS A 669 -16.43 0.27 -0.70
CA LYS A 669 -16.66 0.30 -2.15
C LYS A 669 -17.17 -1.05 -2.66
N VAL A 670 -18.11 -1.02 -3.60
CA VAL A 670 -18.53 -2.19 -4.38
C VAL A 670 -18.13 -2.01 -5.84
N GLY A 671 -17.32 -2.93 -6.38
CA GLY A 671 -17.09 -3.05 -7.81
C GLY A 671 -17.94 -4.19 -8.37
N PHE A 672 -18.94 -3.87 -9.18
CA PHE A 672 -19.87 -4.85 -9.73
C PHE A 672 -19.81 -4.87 -11.25
N THR A 673 -19.70 -6.08 -11.81
CA THR A 673 -20.01 -6.33 -13.21
C THR A 673 -21.11 -7.39 -13.32
N GLY A 674 -22.12 -7.14 -14.15
CA GLY A 674 -23.21 -8.08 -14.39
C GLY A 674 -24.43 -7.43 -15.04
N SER A 675 -25.61 -8.02 -14.90
CA SER A 675 -26.81 -7.51 -15.56
C SER A 675 -27.30 -6.19 -14.96
N THR A 676 -27.89 -5.33 -15.80
CA THR A 676 -28.44 -4.03 -15.38
C THR A 676 -29.46 -4.12 -14.23
N PRO A 677 -30.43 -5.07 -14.22
CA PRO A 677 -31.36 -5.21 -13.11
C PRO A 677 -30.67 -5.51 -11.77
N THR A 678 -29.61 -6.33 -11.79
CA THR A 678 -28.82 -6.64 -10.59
C THR A 678 -27.97 -5.44 -10.16
N GLY A 679 -27.32 -4.76 -11.11
CA GLY A 679 -26.55 -3.54 -10.83
C GLY A 679 -27.38 -2.45 -10.14
N LYS A 680 -28.64 -2.25 -10.59
CA LYS A 680 -29.57 -1.33 -9.94
C LYS A 680 -29.87 -1.72 -8.48
N LYS A 681 -30.00 -3.02 -8.18
CA LYS A 681 -30.19 -3.51 -6.81
C LYS A 681 -28.95 -3.27 -5.94
N ILE A 682 -27.76 -3.56 -6.47
CA ILE A 682 -26.48 -3.32 -5.78
C ILE A 682 -26.31 -1.83 -5.45
N MET A 683 -26.57 -0.95 -6.42
CA MET A 683 -26.49 0.50 -6.22
C MET A 683 -27.48 0.98 -5.16
N LYS A 684 -28.71 0.45 -5.15
CA LYS A 684 -29.71 0.75 -4.13
C LYS A 684 -29.22 0.33 -2.73
N SER A 685 -28.65 -0.86 -2.61
CA SER A 685 -28.12 -1.36 -1.33
C SER A 685 -26.89 -0.61 -0.84
N ALA A 686 -26.05 -0.10 -1.74
CA ALA A 686 -24.88 0.71 -1.38
C ALA A 686 -25.24 2.03 -0.67
N ALA A 687 -26.47 2.53 -0.84
CA ALA A 687 -26.96 3.70 -0.11
C ALA A 687 -27.01 3.48 1.43
N SER A 688 -26.98 2.23 1.89
CA SER A 688 -26.99 1.84 3.32
C SER A 688 -25.93 2.56 4.18
N ASN A 689 -24.73 2.79 3.64
CA ASN A 689 -23.64 3.50 4.32
C ASN A 689 -22.88 4.47 3.39
N LEU A 690 -23.50 4.87 2.28
CA LEU A 690 -22.92 5.72 1.24
C LEU A 690 -21.58 5.19 0.68
N LYS A 691 -21.40 3.87 0.63
CA LYS A 691 -20.23 3.25 0.01
C LYS A 691 -20.17 3.60 -1.48
N LYS A 692 -18.96 3.79 -2.02
CA LYS A 692 -18.77 4.03 -3.45
C LYS A 692 -19.19 2.80 -4.26
N VAL A 693 -19.65 3.00 -5.49
CA VAL A 693 -20.00 1.92 -6.41
C VAL A 693 -19.44 2.21 -7.78
N SER A 694 -18.88 1.21 -8.44
CA SER A 694 -18.63 1.21 -9.87
C SER A 694 -19.43 0.08 -10.52
N LEU A 695 -20.14 0.37 -11.60
CA LEU A 695 -21.06 -0.54 -12.27
C LEU A 695 -20.66 -0.67 -13.74
N GLU A 696 -20.32 -1.87 -14.17
CA GLU A 696 -20.25 -2.20 -15.60
C GLU A 696 -21.34 -3.22 -15.91
N LEU A 697 -22.30 -2.78 -16.72
CA LEU A 697 -23.57 -3.46 -16.96
C LEU A 697 -23.71 -3.76 -18.46
N GLY A 698 -24.75 -4.53 -18.81
CA GLY A 698 -24.95 -5.07 -20.16
C GLY A 698 -24.83 -4.07 -21.32
N GLY A 699 -24.68 -4.61 -22.53
CA GLY A 699 -24.49 -3.84 -23.75
C GLY A 699 -25.36 -4.31 -24.91
N LYS A 700 -25.73 -3.37 -25.80
CA LYS A 700 -26.27 -3.66 -27.13
C LYS A 700 -25.46 -2.92 -28.20
N SER A 701 -24.14 -3.15 -28.13
CA SER A 701 -23.11 -2.38 -28.84
C SER A 701 -23.32 -2.39 -30.35
N PRO A 702 -23.40 -1.23 -31.03
CA PRO A 702 -23.55 -1.15 -32.47
C PRO A 702 -22.20 -1.22 -33.19
N LEU A 703 -22.15 -1.96 -34.30
CA LEU A 703 -21.04 -1.96 -35.26
C LEU A 703 -21.55 -1.48 -36.63
N ILE A 704 -21.05 -0.35 -37.12
CA ILE A 704 -21.45 0.25 -38.40
C ILE A 704 -20.41 -0.09 -39.47
N ILE A 705 -20.83 -0.66 -40.60
CA ILE A 705 -19.96 -1.13 -41.69
C ILE A 705 -20.35 -0.42 -42.98
N PHE A 706 -19.47 0.46 -43.47
CA PHE A 706 -19.65 1.20 -44.73
C PHE A 706 -19.13 0.41 -45.94
N ASN A 707 -19.66 0.74 -47.11
CA ASN A 707 -19.31 0.10 -48.39
C ASN A 707 -17.86 0.32 -48.82
N ASP A 708 -17.20 1.37 -48.33
CA ASP A 708 -15.81 1.70 -48.63
C ASP A 708 -14.80 1.00 -47.71
N CYS A 709 -15.28 0.17 -46.78
CA CYS A 709 -14.42 -0.65 -45.95
C CYS A 709 -13.69 -1.73 -46.78
N GLU A 710 -12.71 -2.39 -46.16
CA GLU A 710 -12.13 -3.60 -46.75
C GLU A 710 -13.00 -4.80 -46.36
N LEU A 711 -13.81 -5.26 -47.31
CA LEU A 711 -14.94 -6.17 -47.04
C LEU A 711 -14.52 -7.49 -46.37
N ASP A 712 -13.43 -8.11 -46.83
CA ASP A 712 -12.99 -9.39 -46.26
C ASP A 712 -12.51 -9.23 -44.81
N ARG A 713 -11.79 -8.13 -44.53
CA ARG A 713 -11.46 -7.76 -43.15
C ARG A 713 -12.70 -7.38 -42.33
N ALA A 714 -13.69 -6.71 -42.91
CA ALA A 714 -14.93 -6.38 -42.22
C ALA A 714 -15.70 -7.65 -41.82
N VAL A 715 -15.76 -8.67 -42.69
CA VAL A 715 -16.32 -9.99 -42.37
C VAL A 715 -15.57 -10.62 -41.21
N LYS A 716 -14.23 -10.72 -41.31
CA LYS A 716 -13.39 -11.31 -40.24
C LYS A 716 -13.55 -10.61 -38.90
N MET A 717 -13.50 -9.27 -38.89
CA MET A 717 -13.61 -8.48 -37.67
C MET A 717 -15.05 -8.44 -37.15
N GLY A 718 -16.06 -8.42 -38.01
CA GLY A 718 -17.47 -8.48 -37.64
C GLY A 718 -17.83 -9.83 -37.00
N MET A 719 -17.32 -10.94 -37.56
CA MET A 719 -17.40 -12.26 -36.92
C MET A 719 -16.69 -12.28 -35.57
N GLY A 720 -15.47 -11.73 -35.50
CA GLY A 720 -14.75 -11.57 -34.23
C GLY A 720 -15.54 -10.74 -33.21
N ALA A 721 -16.23 -9.69 -33.65
CA ALA A 721 -17.03 -8.83 -32.78
C ALA A 721 -18.23 -9.53 -32.14
N VAL A 722 -18.75 -10.61 -32.74
CA VAL A 722 -19.93 -11.34 -32.26
C VAL A 722 -19.58 -12.69 -31.64
N TYR A 723 -18.74 -13.48 -32.31
CA TYR A 723 -18.53 -14.89 -31.97
C TYR A 723 -17.34 -15.13 -31.04
N PHE A 724 -16.50 -14.11 -30.79
CA PHE A 724 -15.39 -14.24 -29.86
C PHE A 724 -15.87 -14.64 -28.46
N ASN A 725 -15.17 -15.59 -27.83
CA ASN A 725 -15.57 -16.23 -26.58
C ASN A 725 -17.04 -16.67 -26.61
N LYS A 726 -17.46 -17.26 -27.74
CA LYS A 726 -18.82 -17.76 -28.00
C LYS A 726 -19.92 -16.75 -27.67
N GLY A 727 -19.65 -15.47 -27.91
CA GLY A 727 -20.56 -14.33 -27.76
C GLY A 727 -20.88 -13.91 -26.32
N GLU A 728 -20.35 -14.61 -25.32
CA GLU A 728 -20.44 -14.21 -23.92
C GLU A 728 -19.37 -13.16 -23.63
N ASN A 729 -19.63 -11.97 -24.11
CA ASN A 729 -18.69 -10.86 -24.13
C ASN A 729 -19.47 -9.56 -24.00
N CYS A 730 -19.24 -8.79 -22.95
CA CYS A 730 -20.01 -7.56 -22.66
C CYS A 730 -19.91 -6.53 -23.80
N ILE A 731 -18.77 -6.47 -24.48
CA ILE A 731 -18.58 -5.56 -25.62
C ILE A 731 -19.03 -6.12 -26.96
N ALA A 732 -19.57 -7.35 -27.03
CA ALA A 732 -19.98 -7.97 -28.29
C ALA A 732 -20.86 -7.03 -29.12
N ALA A 733 -20.64 -7.02 -30.44
CA ALA A 733 -21.43 -6.22 -31.35
C ALA A 733 -22.84 -6.82 -31.47
N GLY A 734 -23.72 -6.43 -30.55
CA GLY A 734 -25.09 -6.93 -30.47
C GLY A 734 -25.99 -6.46 -31.61
N ARG A 735 -25.56 -5.47 -32.41
CA ARG A 735 -26.17 -5.06 -33.68
C ARG A 735 -25.10 -4.71 -34.71
N LEU A 736 -25.25 -5.20 -35.93
CA LEU A 736 -24.45 -4.78 -37.07
C LEU A 736 -25.34 -3.98 -38.03
N PHE A 737 -24.92 -2.77 -38.35
CA PHE A 737 -25.54 -1.96 -39.39
C PHE A 737 -24.63 -2.01 -40.62
N VAL A 738 -25.11 -2.62 -41.69
CA VAL A 738 -24.33 -2.80 -42.93
C VAL A 738 -24.94 -1.98 -44.05
N GLU A 739 -24.09 -1.23 -44.76
CA GLU A 739 -24.54 -0.36 -45.84
C GLU A 739 -25.16 -1.19 -46.98
N GLU A 740 -26.29 -0.74 -47.49
CA GLU A 740 -27.17 -1.50 -48.38
C GLU A 740 -26.45 -2.13 -49.59
N SER A 741 -25.49 -1.40 -50.19
CA SER A 741 -24.73 -1.85 -51.36
C SER A 741 -23.79 -3.04 -51.12
N ILE A 742 -23.40 -3.33 -49.88
CA ILE A 742 -22.51 -4.45 -49.53
C ILE A 742 -23.18 -5.50 -48.63
N HIS A 743 -24.41 -5.28 -48.18
CA HIS A 743 -25.08 -6.15 -47.20
C HIS A 743 -25.14 -7.62 -47.63
N ASP A 744 -25.69 -7.91 -48.81
CA ASP A 744 -25.97 -9.29 -49.20
C ASP A 744 -24.68 -10.08 -49.40
N GLU A 745 -23.65 -9.44 -49.95
CA GLU A 745 -22.31 -10.01 -50.11
C GLU A 745 -21.61 -10.22 -48.76
N PHE A 746 -21.75 -9.28 -47.82
CA PHE A 746 -21.25 -9.43 -46.44
C PHE A 746 -21.89 -10.65 -45.76
N VAL A 747 -23.22 -10.77 -45.81
CA VAL A 747 -23.97 -11.89 -45.21
C VAL A 747 -23.54 -13.22 -45.82
N ARG A 748 -23.41 -13.29 -47.16
CA ARG A 748 -22.94 -14.49 -47.87
C ARG A 748 -21.56 -14.93 -47.35
N LYS A 749 -20.60 -14.01 -47.31
CA LYS A 749 -19.23 -14.27 -46.82
C LYS A 749 -19.20 -14.68 -45.33
N VAL A 750 -20.01 -14.04 -44.49
CA VAL A 750 -20.14 -14.43 -43.07
C VAL A 750 -20.61 -15.88 -42.95
N VAL A 751 -21.64 -16.29 -43.69
CA VAL A 751 -22.13 -17.68 -43.65
C VAL A 751 -21.07 -18.67 -44.17
N GLU A 752 -20.30 -18.30 -45.20
CA GLU A 752 -19.20 -19.12 -45.71
C GLU A 752 -18.10 -19.34 -44.67
N GLU A 753 -17.75 -18.31 -43.90
CA GLU A 753 -16.76 -18.42 -42.82
C GLU A 753 -17.30 -19.15 -41.58
N ILE A 754 -18.57 -18.95 -41.21
CA ILE A 754 -19.20 -19.69 -40.09
C ILE A 754 -19.14 -21.20 -40.34
N LYS A 755 -19.39 -21.64 -41.57
CA LYS A 755 -19.32 -23.08 -41.93
C LYS A 755 -17.93 -23.69 -41.78
N LYS A 756 -16.87 -22.88 -41.67
CA LYS A 756 -15.50 -23.33 -41.42
C LYS A 756 -15.17 -23.43 -39.94
N MET A 757 -15.96 -22.81 -39.05
CA MET A 757 -15.69 -22.81 -37.61
C MET A 757 -15.87 -24.21 -37.02
N LYS A 758 -14.85 -24.71 -36.32
CA LYS A 758 -14.94 -25.98 -35.62
C LYS A 758 -15.61 -25.82 -34.25
N ILE A 759 -16.80 -26.40 -34.11
CA ILE A 759 -17.50 -26.49 -32.82
C ILE A 759 -17.04 -27.75 -32.09
N GLY A 760 -16.51 -27.62 -30.88
CA GLY A 760 -15.75 -28.71 -30.28
C GLY A 760 -15.53 -28.62 -28.77
N ASP A 761 -14.90 -29.68 -28.25
CA ASP A 761 -14.37 -29.68 -26.90
C ASP A 761 -13.39 -28.49 -26.75
N PRO A 762 -13.54 -27.62 -25.74
CA PRO A 762 -12.63 -26.50 -25.50
C PRO A 762 -11.15 -26.90 -25.38
N LEU A 763 -10.83 -28.14 -24.99
CA LEU A 763 -9.46 -28.64 -24.86
C LEU A 763 -8.87 -29.13 -26.19
N ASP A 764 -9.68 -29.39 -27.22
CA ASP A 764 -9.19 -29.69 -28.57
C ASP A 764 -8.59 -28.40 -29.19
N ARG A 765 -7.31 -28.47 -29.56
CA ARG A 765 -6.56 -27.32 -30.11
C ARG A 765 -7.09 -26.79 -31.43
N SER A 766 -7.91 -27.57 -32.13
CA SER A 766 -8.54 -27.15 -33.39
C SER A 766 -9.95 -26.59 -33.21
N THR A 767 -10.47 -26.54 -31.99
CA THR A 767 -11.78 -25.91 -31.70
C THR A 767 -11.69 -24.40 -31.83
N ASP A 768 -12.64 -23.82 -32.56
CA ASP A 768 -12.82 -22.35 -32.66
C ASP A 768 -13.97 -21.86 -31.76
N HIS A 769 -14.98 -22.71 -31.54
CA HIS A 769 -16.22 -22.37 -30.84
C HIS A 769 -16.58 -23.42 -29.78
N GLY A 770 -16.51 -23.01 -28.52
CA GLY A 770 -16.83 -23.84 -27.35
C GLY A 770 -18.32 -23.84 -26.97
N PRO A 771 -18.70 -24.54 -25.89
CA PRO A 771 -20.06 -24.52 -25.37
C PRO A 771 -20.39 -23.17 -24.72
N GLN A 772 -21.69 -22.91 -24.54
CA GLN A 772 -22.16 -21.83 -23.67
C GLN A 772 -21.89 -22.19 -22.20
N ASN A 773 -21.69 -21.19 -21.37
CA ASN A 773 -21.17 -21.34 -20.02
C ASN A 773 -22.01 -22.25 -19.12
N HIS A 774 -23.34 -22.16 -19.18
CA HIS A 774 -24.23 -22.96 -18.36
C HIS A 774 -25.60 -23.12 -19.01
N LYS A 775 -26.32 -24.18 -18.60
CA LYS A 775 -27.59 -24.61 -19.20
C LYS A 775 -28.65 -23.49 -19.28
N ALA A 776 -28.86 -22.75 -18.19
CA ALA A 776 -29.87 -21.69 -18.17
C ALA A 776 -29.59 -20.56 -19.18
N HIS A 777 -28.30 -20.27 -19.45
CA HIS A 777 -27.92 -19.30 -20.47
C HIS A 777 -28.20 -19.82 -21.89
N LEU A 778 -27.87 -21.08 -22.18
CA LEU A 778 -28.24 -21.71 -23.44
C LEU A 778 -29.75 -21.64 -23.69
N GLU A 779 -30.56 -22.01 -22.69
CA GLU A 779 -32.03 -21.96 -22.79
C GLU A 779 -32.53 -20.55 -23.11
N LYS A 780 -31.96 -19.52 -22.47
CA LYS A 780 -32.28 -18.11 -22.77
C LYS A 780 -31.94 -17.76 -24.22
N LEU A 781 -30.80 -18.22 -24.74
CA LEU A 781 -30.39 -17.93 -26.12
C LEU A 781 -31.27 -18.59 -27.17
N LEU A 782 -31.75 -19.81 -26.90
CA LEU A 782 -32.70 -20.48 -27.78
C LEU A 782 -34.03 -19.70 -27.82
N GLN A 783 -34.55 -19.30 -26.66
CA GLN A 783 -35.74 -18.44 -26.56
C GLN A 783 -35.56 -17.08 -27.25
N TYR A 784 -34.36 -16.49 -27.15
CA TYR A 784 -34.00 -15.25 -27.85
C TYR A 784 -34.13 -15.41 -29.37
N CYS A 785 -33.62 -16.51 -29.93
CA CYS A 785 -33.69 -16.80 -31.36
C CYS A 785 -35.13 -17.10 -31.81
N GLU A 786 -35.87 -17.89 -31.03
CA GLU A 786 -37.30 -18.15 -31.29
C GLU A 786 -38.11 -16.84 -31.33
N THR A 787 -37.82 -15.91 -30.42
CA THR A 787 -38.46 -14.59 -30.37
C THR A 787 -38.12 -13.77 -31.60
N GLY A 788 -36.85 -13.76 -32.03
CA GLY A 788 -36.42 -13.07 -33.26
C GLY A 788 -37.17 -13.55 -34.51
N VAL A 789 -37.31 -14.87 -34.69
CA VAL A 789 -38.09 -15.46 -35.79
C VAL A 789 -39.56 -15.08 -35.67
N LYS A 790 -40.13 -15.17 -34.47
CA LYS A 790 -41.55 -14.85 -34.21
C LYS A 790 -41.90 -13.39 -34.52
N GLU A 791 -40.97 -12.47 -34.32
CA GLU A 791 -41.16 -11.04 -34.59
C GLU A 791 -40.84 -10.64 -36.03
N GLY A 792 -40.43 -11.58 -36.88
CA GLY A 792 -40.29 -11.37 -38.32
C GLY A 792 -38.86 -11.17 -38.82
N ALA A 793 -37.84 -11.33 -37.98
CA ALA A 793 -36.46 -11.34 -38.46
C ALA A 793 -36.16 -12.62 -39.26
N THR A 794 -35.32 -12.50 -40.28
CA THR A 794 -34.91 -13.64 -41.12
C THR A 794 -33.75 -14.39 -40.46
N LEU A 795 -33.97 -15.63 -40.04
CA LEU A 795 -32.92 -16.53 -39.57
C LEU A 795 -32.16 -17.13 -40.77
N VAL A 796 -30.95 -16.64 -41.04
CA VAL A 796 -30.12 -17.06 -42.18
C VAL A 796 -29.35 -18.35 -41.87
N TYR A 797 -28.84 -18.47 -40.65
CA TYR A 797 -28.06 -19.63 -40.20
C TYR A 797 -28.15 -19.78 -38.68
N GLY A 798 -28.10 -21.01 -38.19
CA GLY A 798 -28.01 -21.34 -36.76
C GLY A 798 -29.35 -21.26 -36.02
N GLY A 799 -29.32 -20.68 -34.82
CA GLY A 799 -30.47 -20.45 -33.95
C GLY A 799 -30.88 -21.66 -33.12
N ARG A 800 -30.05 -22.71 -33.06
CA ARG A 800 -30.36 -23.99 -32.40
C ARG A 800 -29.22 -24.47 -31.51
N GLN A 801 -29.57 -25.39 -30.60
CA GLN A 801 -28.59 -26.17 -29.86
C GLN A 801 -27.93 -27.18 -30.81
N VAL A 802 -26.61 -27.33 -30.71
CA VAL A 802 -25.87 -28.34 -31.47
C VAL A 802 -26.22 -29.72 -30.91
N ASN A 803 -26.53 -30.68 -31.77
CA ASN A 803 -26.87 -32.05 -31.38
C ASN A 803 -25.64 -32.84 -30.88
N ARG A 804 -25.19 -32.53 -29.67
CA ARG A 804 -24.08 -33.18 -28.94
C ARG A 804 -24.27 -32.97 -27.42
N PRO A 805 -23.56 -33.72 -26.57
CA PRO A 805 -23.55 -33.46 -25.13
C PRO A 805 -23.08 -32.04 -24.79
N GLY A 806 -23.49 -31.55 -23.62
CA GLY A 806 -23.16 -30.22 -23.15
C GLY A 806 -24.06 -29.11 -23.72
N PHE A 807 -23.62 -27.87 -23.53
CA PHE A 807 -24.44 -26.68 -23.73
C PHE A 807 -24.02 -25.89 -24.98
N PHE A 808 -23.85 -26.57 -26.12
CA PHE A 808 -23.38 -25.95 -27.36
C PHE A 808 -24.50 -25.28 -28.15
N MET A 809 -24.27 -24.05 -28.60
CA MET A 809 -25.14 -23.33 -29.54
C MET A 809 -24.45 -23.11 -30.87
N GLU A 810 -25.21 -23.25 -31.97
CA GLU A 810 -24.73 -22.88 -33.31
C GLU A 810 -24.46 -21.36 -33.39
N PRO A 811 -23.34 -20.91 -33.98
CA PRO A 811 -23.20 -19.52 -34.38
C PRO A 811 -24.39 -19.11 -35.25
N THR A 812 -25.01 -17.99 -34.95
CA THR A 812 -26.31 -17.60 -35.48
C THR A 812 -26.24 -16.28 -36.23
N VAL A 813 -27.01 -16.15 -37.32
CA VAL A 813 -27.11 -14.93 -38.14
C VAL A 813 -28.59 -14.62 -38.39
N PHE A 814 -29.00 -13.42 -37.99
CA PHE A 814 -30.28 -12.80 -38.34
C PHE A 814 -30.07 -11.63 -39.29
N THR A 815 -30.89 -11.54 -40.33
CA THR A 815 -31.02 -10.36 -41.21
C THR A 815 -32.44 -9.81 -41.15
N ASP A 816 -32.68 -8.72 -41.89
CA ASP A 816 -33.98 -8.04 -41.96
C ASP A 816 -34.49 -7.60 -40.57
N VAL A 817 -33.55 -7.27 -39.69
CA VAL A 817 -33.86 -6.85 -38.32
C VAL A 817 -34.26 -5.39 -38.33
N GLU A 818 -35.46 -5.12 -37.82
CA GLU A 818 -35.99 -3.76 -37.63
C GLU A 818 -35.77 -3.27 -36.20
N ASP A 819 -35.64 -1.95 -36.02
CA ASP A 819 -35.21 -1.35 -34.76
C ASP A 819 -36.18 -1.60 -33.58
N HIS A 820 -37.46 -1.90 -33.87
CA HIS A 820 -38.49 -2.20 -32.86
C HIS A 820 -38.44 -3.64 -32.33
N MET A 821 -37.78 -4.55 -33.04
CA MET A 821 -37.72 -5.97 -32.65
C MET A 821 -36.98 -6.13 -31.31
N TYR A 822 -37.41 -7.11 -30.52
CA TYR A 822 -36.78 -7.52 -29.26
C TYR A 822 -35.28 -7.78 -29.45
N ILE A 823 -34.91 -8.50 -30.51
CA ILE A 823 -33.51 -8.83 -30.78
C ILE A 823 -32.66 -7.61 -31.20
N ALA A 824 -33.26 -6.48 -31.55
CA ALA A 824 -32.55 -5.23 -31.80
C ALA A 824 -32.29 -4.44 -30.50
N GLN A 825 -33.07 -4.68 -29.44
CA GLN A 825 -33.01 -3.92 -28.19
C GLN A 825 -32.27 -4.68 -27.08
N GLU A 826 -32.50 -5.99 -27.00
CA GLU A 826 -32.09 -6.81 -25.87
C GLU A 826 -30.74 -7.50 -26.11
N GLU A 827 -29.95 -7.59 -25.04
CA GLU A 827 -28.66 -8.27 -25.04
C GLU A 827 -28.86 -9.80 -25.05
N SER A 828 -28.34 -10.47 -26.10
CA SER A 828 -28.33 -11.94 -26.17
C SER A 828 -27.28 -12.51 -25.22
N PHE A 829 -26.07 -11.94 -25.25
CA PHE A 829 -24.86 -12.43 -24.59
C PHE A 829 -24.45 -13.83 -25.07
N GLY A 830 -24.69 -14.12 -26.35
CA GLY A 830 -24.32 -15.36 -27.02
C GLY A 830 -24.00 -15.12 -28.50
N PRO A 831 -23.70 -16.17 -29.27
CA PRO A 831 -23.13 -16.07 -30.61
C PRO A 831 -24.20 -15.78 -31.65
N VAL A 832 -24.89 -14.63 -31.53
CA VAL A 832 -26.02 -14.22 -32.37
C VAL A 832 -25.70 -12.89 -33.05
N MET A 833 -25.45 -12.94 -34.37
CA MET A 833 -25.21 -11.75 -35.19
C MET A 833 -26.54 -11.20 -35.69
N VAL A 834 -26.86 -9.96 -35.30
CA VAL A 834 -28.14 -9.29 -35.60
C VAL A 834 -27.88 -8.16 -36.59
N ILE A 835 -28.29 -8.33 -37.85
CA ILE A 835 -27.90 -7.45 -38.96
C ILE A 835 -29.09 -6.64 -39.47
N SER A 836 -28.88 -5.32 -39.58
CA SER A 836 -29.80 -4.39 -40.21
C SER A 836 -29.14 -3.65 -41.37
N LYS A 837 -29.88 -3.41 -42.46
CA LYS A 837 -29.44 -2.54 -43.56
C LYS A 837 -29.51 -1.06 -43.15
N PHE A 838 -28.66 -0.22 -43.71
CA PHE A 838 -28.87 1.24 -43.75
C PHE A 838 -28.58 1.78 -45.15
N LYS A 839 -29.23 2.90 -45.51
CA LYS A 839 -29.19 3.47 -46.87
C LYS A 839 -27.79 3.99 -47.21
N ASN A 840 -27.41 3.86 -48.48
CA ASN A 840 -26.12 4.36 -48.95
C ASN A 840 -25.94 5.85 -48.64
N GLY A 841 -24.82 6.21 -48.00
CA GLY A 841 -24.50 7.58 -47.60
C GLY A 841 -25.29 8.16 -46.42
N ASP A 842 -26.21 7.42 -45.79
CA ASP A 842 -27.04 7.92 -44.67
C ASP A 842 -26.35 7.79 -43.31
N ILE A 843 -25.30 8.58 -43.10
CA ILE A 843 -24.47 8.57 -41.89
C ILE A 843 -25.30 8.97 -40.64
N ASP A 844 -26.03 10.07 -40.69
CA ASP A 844 -26.80 10.55 -39.53
C ASP A 844 -28.00 9.66 -39.22
N GLY A 845 -28.63 9.05 -40.24
CA GLY A 845 -29.70 8.08 -40.06
C GLY A 845 -29.22 6.83 -39.34
N VAL A 846 -28.09 6.24 -39.76
CA VAL A 846 -27.54 5.07 -39.06
C VAL A 846 -27.05 5.42 -37.66
N LEU A 847 -26.47 6.60 -37.44
CA LEU A 847 -26.06 7.06 -36.10
C LEU A 847 -27.25 7.16 -35.12
N ARG A 848 -28.38 7.73 -35.56
CA ARG A 848 -29.60 7.79 -34.72
C ARG A 848 -30.05 6.41 -34.28
N ARG A 849 -30.02 5.42 -35.18
CA ARG A 849 -30.42 4.04 -34.90
C ARG A 849 -29.41 3.33 -34.00
N ALA A 850 -28.12 3.51 -34.26
CA ALA A 850 -27.03 2.97 -33.45
C ALA A 850 -27.09 3.48 -32.00
N ASN A 851 -27.42 4.76 -31.79
CA ASN A 851 -27.58 5.36 -30.46
C ASN A 851 -28.97 5.13 -29.82
N SER A 852 -29.95 4.64 -30.59
CA SER A 852 -31.28 4.27 -30.10
C SER A 852 -31.23 2.96 -29.31
N THR A 853 -30.61 3.04 -28.14
CA THR A 853 -30.52 2.00 -27.12
C THR A 853 -30.26 2.68 -25.77
N GLU A 854 -30.77 2.10 -24.69
CA GLU A 854 -30.51 2.53 -23.32
C GLU A 854 -29.08 2.20 -22.87
N TYR A 855 -28.38 1.34 -23.61
CA TYR A 855 -27.00 0.93 -23.33
C TYR A 855 -25.98 1.88 -23.97
N GLY A 856 -24.74 1.82 -23.49
CA GLY A 856 -23.64 2.66 -23.96
C GLY A 856 -22.27 2.10 -23.63
N LEU A 857 -22.07 0.79 -23.78
CA LEU A 857 -20.83 0.13 -23.35
C LEU A 857 -19.71 0.27 -24.39
N ALA A 858 -19.89 -0.34 -25.56
CA ALA A 858 -18.94 -0.28 -26.67
C ALA A 858 -19.65 0.01 -28.00
N SER A 859 -18.88 0.27 -29.03
CA SER A 859 -19.34 0.44 -30.41
C SER A 859 -18.18 0.30 -31.39
N GLY A 860 -18.47 0.23 -32.69
CA GLY A 860 -17.42 0.28 -33.69
C GLY A 860 -17.86 0.77 -35.07
N VAL A 861 -16.89 1.15 -35.89
CA VAL A 861 -17.09 1.58 -37.26
C VAL A 861 -16.00 1.06 -38.19
N PHE A 862 -16.40 0.47 -39.33
CA PHE A 862 -15.51 0.03 -40.41
C PHE A 862 -15.72 0.91 -41.64
N THR A 863 -14.68 1.66 -42.02
CA THR A 863 -14.67 2.63 -43.14
C THR A 863 -13.21 2.96 -43.47
N ARG A 864 -12.89 3.18 -44.75
CA ARG A 864 -11.56 3.71 -45.15
C ARG A 864 -11.50 5.23 -45.09
N ASP A 865 -12.64 5.89 -45.20
CA ASP A 865 -12.77 7.33 -45.05
C ASP A 865 -12.55 7.77 -43.59
N ILE A 866 -11.49 8.55 -43.38
CA ILE A 866 -11.10 9.12 -42.09
C ILE A 866 -12.12 10.15 -41.57
N SER A 867 -12.76 10.92 -42.45
CA SER A 867 -13.77 11.90 -42.07
C SER A 867 -15.00 11.19 -41.50
N LYS A 868 -15.44 10.10 -42.14
CA LYS A 868 -16.50 9.23 -41.59
C LYS A 868 -16.08 8.60 -40.26
N ALA A 869 -14.87 8.04 -40.19
CA ALA A 869 -14.38 7.37 -38.99
C ALA A 869 -14.40 8.30 -37.75
N LEU A 870 -13.81 9.49 -37.88
CA LEU A 870 -13.73 10.46 -36.79
C LEU A 870 -15.10 11.01 -36.42
N TYR A 871 -15.89 11.44 -37.41
CA TYR A 871 -17.24 11.98 -37.17
C TYR A 871 -18.13 10.97 -36.43
N ILE A 872 -18.13 9.71 -36.87
CA ILE A 872 -18.94 8.67 -36.23
C ILE A 872 -18.43 8.38 -34.82
N SER A 873 -17.11 8.35 -34.60
CA SER A 873 -16.56 8.11 -33.27
C SER A 873 -16.92 9.19 -32.25
N GLU A 874 -17.06 10.44 -32.70
CA GLU A 874 -17.52 11.55 -31.84
C GLU A 874 -19.01 11.48 -31.53
N LYS A 875 -19.81 10.87 -32.42
CA LYS A 875 -21.28 10.83 -32.32
C LYS A 875 -21.83 9.57 -31.66
N LEU A 876 -21.08 8.48 -31.61
CA LEU A 876 -21.51 7.26 -30.94
C LEU A 876 -21.52 7.46 -29.41
N GLU A 877 -22.65 7.19 -28.78
CA GLU A 877 -22.83 7.34 -27.33
C GLU A 877 -22.45 6.06 -26.59
N ALA A 878 -21.16 5.71 -26.63
CA ALA A 878 -20.61 4.53 -25.99
C ALA A 878 -19.27 4.83 -25.29
N GLY A 879 -18.98 4.09 -24.22
CA GLY A 879 -17.75 4.24 -23.44
C GLY A 879 -16.46 3.82 -24.17
N THR A 880 -16.57 3.09 -25.29
CA THR A 880 -15.46 2.71 -26.17
C THR A 880 -15.94 2.68 -27.63
N VAL A 881 -15.14 3.24 -28.54
CA VAL A 881 -15.38 3.18 -29.99
C VAL A 881 -14.18 2.52 -30.67
N PHE A 882 -14.41 1.41 -31.37
CA PHE A 882 -13.39 0.75 -32.17
C PHE A 882 -13.47 1.17 -33.64
N ILE A 883 -12.35 1.58 -34.24
CA ILE A 883 -12.27 1.97 -35.66
C ILE A 883 -11.45 0.93 -36.42
N ASN A 884 -12.04 0.28 -37.42
CA ASN A 884 -11.38 -0.75 -38.26
C ASN A 884 -10.78 -1.94 -37.48
N THR A 885 -11.25 -2.16 -36.26
CA THR A 885 -10.94 -3.27 -35.37
C THR A 885 -12.12 -3.51 -34.44
N TYR A 886 -12.14 -4.61 -33.70
CA TYR A 886 -13.10 -4.82 -32.62
C TYR A 886 -12.49 -5.72 -31.54
N ASN A 887 -13.04 -5.75 -30.33
CA ASN A 887 -12.51 -6.50 -29.17
C ASN A 887 -11.06 -6.16 -28.81
N LYS A 888 -10.56 -5.00 -29.24
CA LYS A 888 -9.17 -4.59 -28.99
C LYS A 888 -9.08 -3.79 -27.69
N THR A 889 -9.35 -4.47 -26.58
CA THR A 889 -9.05 -3.94 -25.25
C THR A 889 -7.54 -3.98 -24.99
N ASP A 890 -7.12 -3.20 -24.01
CA ASP A 890 -5.74 -3.16 -23.54
C ASP A 890 -5.74 -2.78 -22.06
N VAL A 891 -4.81 -3.34 -21.28
CA VAL A 891 -4.75 -3.09 -19.83
C VAL A 891 -4.50 -1.62 -19.48
N ALA A 892 -3.94 -0.83 -20.41
CA ALA A 892 -3.73 0.60 -20.25
C ALA A 892 -4.92 1.46 -20.74
N ALA A 893 -5.87 0.89 -21.48
CA ALA A 893 -7.02 1.62 -22.00
C ALA A 893 -8.22 1.50 -21.05
N PRO A 894 -8.77 2.61 -20.53
CA PRO A 894 -9.89 2.56 -19.58
C PRO A 894 -11.15 2.00 -20.24
N PHE A 895 -11.84 1.11 -19.54
CA PHE A 895 -13.03 0.43 -20.00
C PHE A 895 -14.20 0.62 -19.03
N GLY A 896 -15.38 0.96 -19.56
CA GLY A 896 -16.62 1.07 -18.79
C GLY A 896 -17.68 1.87 -19.54
N GLY A 897 -18.96 1.66 -19.21
CA GLY A 897 -20.08 2.15 -20.02
C GLY A 897 -20.53 3.59 -19.75
N PHE A 898 -21.48 4.02 -20.58
CA PHE A 898 -22.36 5.17 -20.40
C PHE A 898 -23.82 4.69 -20.25
N LYS A 899 -24.74 5.63 -19.97
CA LYS A 899 -26.19 5.37 -19.87
C LYS A 899 -26.50 4.20 -18.90
N GLN A 900 -27.34 3.24 -19.29
CA GLN A 900 -27.68 2.08 -18.46
C GLN A 900 -26.64 0.95 -18.47
N SER A 901 -25.53 1.11 -19.21
CA SER A 901 -24.35 0.24 -19.09
C SER A 901 -23.48 0.57 -17.86
N GLY A 902 -23.90 1.57 -17.06
CA GLY A 902 -23.27 1.89 -15.77
C GLY A 902 -22.26 3.03 -15.86
N PHE A 903 -21.32 3.05 -14.91
CA PHE A 903 -20.32 4.10 -14.71
C PHE A 903 -19.13 3.60 -13.88
N GLY A 904 -18.04 4.36 -13.93
CA GLY A 904 -16.73 3.95 -13.44
C GLY A 904 -15.95 3.17 -14.50
N LYS A 905 -14.64 3.03 -14.29
CA LYS A 905 -13.75 2.35 -15.24
C LYS A 905 -12.99 1.20 -14.57
N ASP A 906 -12.86 0.11 -15.30
CA ASP A 906 -11.80 -0.89 -15.12
C ASP A 906 -10.65 -0.57 -16.09
N LEU A 907 -9.46 -1.11 -15.83
CA LEU A 907 -8.24 -0.89 -16.63
C LEU A 907 -7.78 0.59 -16.69
N GLY A 908 -6.59 0.82 -17.25
CA GLY A 908 -6.00 2.15 -17.37
C GLY A 908 -5.68 2.80 -16.02
N GLU A 909 -5.17 4.03 -16.06
CA GLU A 909 -4.96 4.84 -14.85
C GLU A 909 -6.31 5.18 -14.18
N GLU A 910 -7.35 5.42 -14.99
CA GLU A 910 -8.67 5.88 -14.53
C GLU A 910 -9.30 4.93 -13.50
N ALA A 911 -9.09 3.61 -13.64
CA ALA A 911 -9.58 2.64 -12.67
C ALA A 911 -9.05 2.86 -11.25
N LEU A 912 -7.83 3.40 -11.09
CA LEU A 912 -7.27 3.70 -9.77
C LEU A 912 -8.13 4.72 -9.01
N HIS A 913 -8.77 5.65 -9.71
CA HIS A 913 -9.62 6.67 -9.08
C HIS A 913 -10.87 6.08 -8.43
N GLU A 914 -11.36 4.94 -8.94
CA GLU A 914 -12.46 4.18 -8.34
C GLU A 914 -12.09 3.49 -7.02
N TYR A 915 -10.80 3.37 -6.74
CA TYR A 915 -10.23 2.68 -5.59
C TYR A 915 -9.44 3.61 -4.65
N LEU A 916 -9.44 4.92 -4.93
CA LEU A 916 -8.78 5.94 -4.14
C LEU A 916 -9.77 7.00 -3.62
N ARG A 917 -9.39 7.67 -2.53
CA ARG A 917 -9.99 8.91 -2.05
C ARG A 917 -8.94 10.01 -2.02
N THR A 918 -9.38 11.25 -2.25
CA THR A 918 -8.50 12.42 -2.25
C THR A 918 -8.70 13.20 -0.96
N LYS A 919 -7.64 13.40 -0.20
CA LYS A 919 -7.62 14.26 1.00
C LYS A 919 -6.89 15.55 0.67
N ALA A 920 -7.57 16.69 0.74
CA ALA A 920 -6.94 18.00 0.64
C ALA A 920 -6.41 18.42 2.02
N ILE A 921 -5.17 18.90 2.07
CA ILE A 921 -4.49 19.38 3.27
C ILE A 921 -4.05 20.80 2.97
N THR A 922 -4.53 21.76 3.77
CA THR A 922 -4.17 23.17 3.65
C THR A 922 -3.50 23.61 4.94
N VAL A 923 -2.32 24.21 4.79
CA VAL A 923 -1.51 24.77 5.88
C VAL A 923 -1.41 26.27 5.65
N GLU A 924 -1.73 27.06 6.67
CA GLU A 924 -1.36 28.48 6.72
C GLU A 924 -0.03 28.63 7.45
N TYR A 925 0.88 29.47 6.94
CA TYR A 925 2.22 29.67 7.49
C TYR A 925 2.74 31.09 7.28
#